data_AF-A0A182Y7I9-F1
#
_entry.id   AF-A0A182Y7I9-F1
#
_cell.length_a   1.000
_cell.length_b   1.000
_cell.length_c   1.000
_cell.angle_alpha   90.00
_cell.angle_beta   90.00
_cell.angle_gamma   90.00
#
_symmetry.space_group_name_H-M   'P 1'
#
loop_
_entity.id
_entity.type
_entity.pdbx_description
1 polymer ?
#
loop_
_entity_poly.entity_id
_entity_poly.type
_entity_poly.pdbx_seq_one_letter_code
_entity_poly.pdbx_strand_id
1 'polypeptide(L)'
;MDFITEYTDEERTRIEQDFSRLTDKCYLDHAGTALYGESQLRAIQELLAGGLFCNPHTSRTMEDLMDLVRYRVLRWFNTRPAEYDVVFTSGTTASLKLLGESFGFGEPDNAGAFVYLRDSHTSVLGMREIVRTERVRPIERTELLQVLNEPEAARQRHRPSLLVFPAQCNFNGVKYPLELIELVERCGVRGYGEDAFHVCLDAASYVSTSALDLTRYRPSFVCVSFYKIFGYPTGLGALLVRKDAGRLLLPGKRYYGGGTVKIAMSGTNAFHEKRDSLAERFEDGTINFLAIAALLPCMDTLERLIPGATMERIQRHTFQLARHCYRELQALQHANGGRVVELYHDTAFGDPLSQGAIVNFNVLNDDGGYVGFAEIACMAANHGIYLRTGCFCNPGACQRHLRLADNDLLRHYQAGHVCGDANDLIDGQPTGSVRVSFGYCTRTADVARLVGMIRRCYVRASLTGPLTVGTLSRDQILAQYKGYDRPRLVQICLYPVKSCGPYRVTGGCWPLSATGLRYDRAFLIVDEHGVAMTQKKLPEMCRIRPTVERDRMTLHHDQLEDELVIDLDEAERLDAAREPIQLCQTKVCLDSVQGVDCGERCADWVSRALGVSGLRLLRQSAQETRRQRRTARELSLNNQAQLLLINRTSVRWLRDKVDDWDGAEMPALDSLVDRFRGNLIIETARPLEESDWQRVRIGASGFSVDGPCTRCQMICIDQSSGVRTAEPLRTISREFGGRMRFGVYLSHDHGDERNGTDGTNTFDGELHCGATVSGVIELAKE
;
A
#
# COMPACT_ATOMS: atom_id res chain seq x y z
N MET A 1 0.09 -34.35 8.16
CA MET A 1 -1.38 -34.28 8.00
C MET A 1 -1.66 -33.32 6.89
N ASP A 2 -2.22 -33.86 5.81
CA ASP A 2 -2.53 -33.16 4.58
C ASP A 2 -3.63 -32.13 4.78
N PHE A 3 -3.75 -31.19 3.83
CA PHE A 3 -4.84 -30.21 3.83
C PHE A 3 -6.18 -30.93 3.68
N ILE A 4 -7.08 -30.73 4.64
CA ILE A 4 -8.43 -31.28 4.60
C ILE A 4 -9.32 -30.25 3.91
N THR A 5 -10.15 -30.67 2.96
CA THR A 5 -11.10 -29.75 2.31
C THR A 5 -12.38 -29.65 3.14
N GLU A 6 -12.85 -28.43 3.41
CA GLU A 6 -14.12 -28.16 4.12
C GLU A 6 -15.36 -28.05 3.21
N TYR A 7 -15.17 -27.65 1.95
CA TYR A 7 -16.26 -27.45 0.99
C TYR A 7 -16.39 -28.63 0.03
N THR A 8 -17.62 -28.94 -0.39
CA THR A 8 -17.87 -29.93 -1.46
C THR A 8 -17.36 -29.41 -2.81
N ASP A 9 -17.19 -30.30 -3.80
CA ASP A 9 -16.81 -29.90 -5.16
C ASP A 9 -17.79 -28.89 -5.78
N GLU A 10 -19.08 -29.10 -5.54
CA GLU A 10 -20.15 -28.22 -6.00
C GLU A 10 -20.10 -26.84 -5.34
N GLU A 11 -19.84 -26.78 -4.02
CA GLU A 11 -19.66 -25.52 -3.30
C GLU A 11 -18.42 -24.76 -3.79
N ARG A 12 -17.28 -25.46 -3.95
CA ARG A 12 -16.06 -24.87 -4.49
C ARG A 12 -16.29 -24.28 -5.88
N THR A 13 -16.91 -25.05 -6.76
CA THR A 13 -17.23 -24.59 -8.13
C THR A 13 -18.12 -23.34 -8.10
N ARG A 14 -19.16 -23.32 -7.25
CA ARG A 14 -20.03 -22.15 -7.10
C ARG A 14 -19.29 -20.93 -6.57
N ILE A 15 -18.42 -21.10 -5.57
CA ILE A 15 -17.59 -20.02 -5.02
C ILE A 15 -16.63 -19.52 -6.10
N GLU A 16 -15.94 -20.40 -6.84
CA GLU A 16 -15.01 -20.00 -7.90
C GLU A 16 -15.71 -19.23 -9.03
N GLN A 17 -16.90 -19.66 -9.43
CA GLN A 17 -17.74 -18.92 -10.40
C GLN A 17 -18.10 -17.52 -9.87
N ASP A 18 -18.41 -17.40 -8.58
CA ASP A 18 -18.76 -16.13 -7.94
C ASP A 18 -17.58 -15.14 -7.85
N PHE A 19 -16.35 -15.66 -8.00
CA PHE A 19 -15.09 -14.91 -8.00
C PHE A 19 -14.28 -15.10 -9.28
N SER A 20 -14.94 -15.28 -10.43
CA SER A 20 -14.31 -15.54 -11.74
C SER A 20 -13.20 -14.54 -12.11
N ARG A 21 -13.35 -13.28 -11.68
CA ARG A 21 -12.36 -12.19 -11.83
C ARG A 21 -11.00 -12.42 -11.14
N LEU A 22 -10.86 -13.47 -10.35
CA LEU A 22 -9.60 -13.89 -9.71
C LEU A 22 -8.85 -14.98 -10.50
N THR A 23 -9.30 -15.36 -11.70
CA THR A 23 -8.70 -16.45 -12.48
C THR A 23 -7.17 -16.33 -12.62
N ASP A 24 -6.65 -15.13 -12.88
CA ASP A 24 -5.22 -14.82 -13.04
C ASP A 24 -4.58 -14.16 -11.81
N LYS A 25 -5.34 -13.91 -10.74
CA LYS A 25 -4.94 -13.09 -9.57
C LYS A 25 -5.01 -13.89 -8.28
N CYS A 26 -4.02 -13.72 -7.42
CA CYS A 26 -3.98 -14.31 -6.09
C CYS A 26 -4.22 -13.23 -5.04
N TYR A 27 -5.41 -13.23 -4.42
CA TYR A 27 -5.77 -12.24 -3.40
C TYR A 27 -5.60 -12.80 -1.99
N LEU A 28 -4.73 -12.16 -1.20
CA LEU A 28 -4.31 -12.58 0.14
C LEU A 28 -4.41 -11.45 1.18
N ASP A 29 -5.33 -10.49 1.02
CA ASP A 29 -5.60 -9.41 2.00
C ASP A 29 -7.03 -9.44 2.57
N HIS A 30 -7.61 -10.63 2.77
CA HIS A 30 -8.98 -10.78 3.26
C HIS A 30 -9.24 -10.10 4.62
N ALA A 31 -8.28 -10.12 5.55
CA ALA A 31 -8.39 -9.43 6.84
C ALA A 31 -8.38 -7.90 6.71
N GLY A 32 -7.79 -7.39 5.62
CA GLY A 32 -7.84 -5.98 5.25
C GLY A 32 -9.22 -5.63 4.70
N THR A 33 -9.69 -6.40 3.72
CA THR A 33 -11.00 -6.24 3.08
C THR A 33 -11.44 -7.56 2.45
N ALA A 34 -12.65 -8.04 2.77
CA ALA A 34 -13.21 -9.18 2.05
C ALA A 34 -13.57 -8.76 0.61
N LEU A 35 -13.65 -9.72 -0.29
CA LEU A 35 -14.10 -9.49 -1.67
C LEU A 35 -15.60 -9.79 -1.76
N TYR A 36 -16.35 -8.97 -2.49
CA TYR A 36 -17.77 -9.21 -2.77
C TYR A 36 -17.95 -10.24 -3.91
N GLY A 37 -19.02 -11.02 -3.88
CA GLY A 37 -19.39 -11.98 -4.92
C GLY A 37 -20.10 -11.35 -6.12
N GLU A 38 -20.03 -11.97 -7.29
CA GLU A 38 -20.84 -11.54 -8.44
C GLU A 38 -22.34 -11.70 -8.20
N SER A 39 -22.75 -12.85 -7.66
CA SER A 39 -24.15 -13.14 -7.34
C SER A 39 -24.67 -12.24 -6.21
N GLN A 40 -23.81 -11.83 -5.27
CA GLN A 40 -24.13 -10.82 -4.26
C GLN A 40 -24.47 -9.48 -4.91
N LEU A 41 -23.67 -9.01 -5.87
CA LEU A 41 -23.94 -7.75 -6.57
C LEU A 41 -25.23 -7.80 -7.39
N ARG A 42 -25.49 -8.93 -8.07
CA ARG A 42 -26.75 -9.11 -8.83
C ARG A 42 -27.97 -9.03 -7.91
N ALA A 43 -27.93 -9.71 -6.76
CA ALA A 43 -29.02 -9.66 -5.78
C ALA A 43 -29.24 -8.25 -5.21
N ILE A 44 -28.17 -7.48 -4.98
CA ILE A 44 -28.27 -6.07 -4.56
C ILE A 44 -28.87 -5.22 -5.67
N GLN A 45 -28.42 -5.40 -6.90
CA GLN A 45 -28.96 -4.68 -8.06
C GLN A 45 -30.45 -4.95 -8.24
N GLU A 46 -30.88 -6.21 -8.15
CA GLU A 46 -32.29 -6.60 -8.24
C GLU A 46 -33.13 -5.96 -7.12
N LEU A 47 -32.63 -5.98 -5.88
CA LEU A 47 -33.27 -5.31 -4.75
C LEU A 47 -33.45 -3.81 -5.03
N LEU A 48 -32.38 -3.13 -5.46
CA LEU A 48 -32.39 -1.68 -5.67
C LEU A 48 -33.21 -1.25 -6.89
N ALA A 49 -33.18 -2.02 -7.97
CA ALA A 49 -33.95 -1.74 -9.18
C ALA A 49 -35.44 -2.04 -9.01
N GLY A 50 -35.79 -3.03 -8.19
CA GLY A 50 -37.17 -3.46 -7.96
C GLY A 50 -37.93 -2.66 -6.90
N GLY A 51 -37.24 -1.88 -6.06
CA GLY A 51 -37.84 -1.16 -4.93
C GLY A 51 -37.81 0.38 -5.06
N LEU A 52 -38.80 1.04 -4.48
CA LEU A 52 -38.76 2.50 -4.24
C LEU A 52 -38.14 2.77 -2.87
N PHE A 53 -36.87 3.17 -2.86
CA PHE A 53 -36.17 3.55 -1.63
C PHE A 53 -36.10 5.06 -1.51
N CYS A 54 -36.69 5.61 -0.46
CA CYS A 54 -36.62 7.03 -0.15
C CYS A 54 -36.23 7.22 1.32
N ASN A 55 -36.09 8.48 1.73
CA ASN A 55 -35.68 8.79 3.10
C ASN A 55 -36.61 8.08 4.11
N PRO A 56 -36.07 7.40 5.15
CA PRO A 56 -36.88 6.76 6.18
C PRO A 56 -37.91 7.69 6.83
N HIS A 57 -37.65 9.00 6.89
CA HIS A 57 -38.60 9.99 7.39
C HIS A 57 -39.79 10.26 6.44
N THR A 58 -39.74 9.76 5.22
CA THR A 58 -40.80 9.88 4.19
C THR A 58 -41.56 8.57 4.02
N SER A 59 -40.92 7.42 4.20
CA SER A 59 -41.51 6.10 3.97
C SER A 59 -41.36 5.17 5.16
N ARG A 60 -42.51 4.81 5.73
CA ARG A 60 -42.61 3.77 6.76
C ARG A 60 -42.12 2.41 6.26
N THR A 61 -42.27 2.11 4.97
CA THR A 61 -41.75 0.88 4.37
C THR A 61 -40.22 0.79 4.47
N MET A 62 -39.52 1.93 4.37
CA MET A 62 -38.06 1.95 4.53
C MET A 62 -37.66 1.77 6.00
N GLU A 63 -38.43 2.35 6.93
CA GLU A 63 -38.26 2.14 8.38
C GLU A 63 -38.44 0.67 8.75
N ASP A 64 -39.51 0.03 8.27
CA ASP A 64 -39.79 -1.40 8.48
C ASP A 64 -38.66 -2.28 7.90
N LEU A 65 -38.11 -1.92 6.72
CA LEU A 65 -36.98 -2.62 6.12
C LEU A 65 -35.70 -2.47 6.95
N MET A 66 -35.43 -1.29 7.51
CA MET A 66 -34.29 -1.09 8.40
C MET A 66 -34.40 -1.92 9.67
N ASP A 67 -35.59 -2.03 10.25
CA ASP A 67 -35.83 -2.86 11.42
C ASP A 67 -35.69 -4.36 11.10
N LEU A 68 -36.14 -4.79 9.91
CA LEU A 68 -35.86 -6.13 9.39
C LEU A 68 -34.35 -6.39 9.29
N VAL A 69 -33.57 -5.45 8.77
CA VAL A 69 -32.10 -5.57 8.70
C VAL A 69 -31.50 -5.66 10.10
N ARG A 70 -31.93 -4.83 11.06
CA ARG A 70 -31.46 -4.93 12.46
C ARG A 70 -31.74 -6.30 13.05
N TYR A 71 -32.94 -6.82 12.86
CA TYR A 71 -33.30 -8.17 13.27
C TYR A 71 -32.38 -9.22 12.62
N ARG A 72 -32.11 -9.09 11.32
CA ARG A 72 -31.23 -10.01 10.59
C ARG A 72 -29.78 -9.94 11.09
N VAL A 73 -29.26 -8.74 11.41
CA VAL A 73 -27.95 -8.55 12.04
C VAL A 73 -27.87 -9.21 13.41
N LEU A 74 -28.90 -9.03 14.26
CA LEU A 74 -28.93 -9.68 15.57
C LEU A 74 -28.97 -11.21 15.44
N ARG A 75 -29.77 -11.73 14.52
CA ARG A 75 -29.82 -13.17 14.21
C ARG A 75 -28.47 -13.69 13.70
N TRP A 76 -27.77 -12.92 12.86
CA TRP A 76 -26.43 -13.28 12.35
C TRP A 76 -25.42 -13.53 13.47
N PHE A 77 -25.51 -12.77 14.56
CA PHE A 77 -24.66 -12.92 15.75
C PHE A 77 -25.29 -13.78 16.86
N ASN A 78 -26.31 -14.59 16.52
CA ASN A 78 -27.07 -15.42 17.44
C ASN A 78 -27.56 -14.64 18.68
N THR A 79 -28.32 -13.56 18.48
CA THR A 79 -28.97 -12.84 19.57
C THR A 79 -30.31 -12.26 19.12
N ARG A 80 -30.98 -11.50 20.00
CA ARG A 80 -32.33 -10.99 19.82
C ARG A 80 -32.47 -9.53 20.27
N PRO A 81 -33.48 -8.80 19.77
CA PRO A 81 -33.71 -7.38 20.12
C PRO A 81 -33.93 -7.12 21.63
N ALA A 82 -34.34 -8.14 22.38
CA ALA A 82 -34.49 -8.06 23.84
C ALA A 82 -33.15 -8.04 24.60
N GLU A 83 -32.04 -8.35 23.94
CA GLU A 83 -30.71 -8.47 24.57
C GLU A 83 -29.72 -7.43 24.07
N TYR A 84 -29.78 -7.09 22.78
CA TYR A 84 -28.92 -6.09 22.17
C TYR A 84 -29.69 -5.12 21.27
N ASP A 85 -29.28 -3.86 21.30
CA ASP A 85 -29.58 -2.85 20.29
C ASP A 85 -28.53 -2.85 19.18
N VAL A 86 -28.93 -2.45 17.97
CA VAL A 86 -28.03 -2.23 16.83
C VAL A 86 -28.03 -0.75 16.47
N VAL A 87 -26.87 -0.10 16.60
CA VAL A 87 -26.64 1.26 16.12
C VAL A 87 -25.77 1.18 14.86
N PHE A 88 -26.29 1.59 13.70
CA PHE A 88 -25.48 1.61 12.48
C PHE A 88 -24.45 2.74 12.53
N THR A 89 -23.22 2.42 12.11
CA THR A 89 -22.11 3.37 12.04
C THR A 89 -21.39 3.23 10.70
N SER A 90 -20.42 4.09 10.39
CA SER A 90 -19.62 3.94 9.17
C SER A 90 -18.58 2.81 9.23
N GLY A 91 -18.50 2.08 10.34
CA GLY A 91 -17.53 1.01 10.58
C GLY A 91 -17.09 0.93 12.04
N THR A 92 -16.27 -0.08 12.35
CA THR A 92 -15.70 -0.31 13.69
C THR A 92 -15.03 0.94 14.27
N THR A 93 -14.28 1.71 13.47
CA THR A 93 -13.65 2.96 13.92
C THR A 93 -14.68 3.98 14.41
N ALA A 94 -15.80 4.13 13.70
CA ALA A 94 -16.86 5.03 14.11
C ALA A 94 -17.61 4.50 15.35
N SER A 95 -17.81 3.19 15.46
CA SER A 95 -18.38 2.56 16.66
C SER A 95 -17.51 2.81 17.90
N LEU A 96 -16.19 2.61 17.79
CA LEU A 96 -15.24 2.85 18.88
C LEU A 96 -15.17 4.34 19.25
N LYS A 97 -15.18 5.23 18.25
CA LYS A 97 -15.23 6.68 18.49
C LYS A 97 -16.51 7.08 19.23
N LEU A 98 -17.67 6.64 18.74
CA LEU A 98 -18.98 6.91 19.35
C LEU A 98 -19.01 6.42 20.80
N LEU A 99 -18.49 5.22 21.05
CA LEU A 99 -18.36 4.67 22.40
C LEU A 99 -17.45 5.54 23.27
N GLY A 100 -16.27 5.92 22.79
CA GLY A 100 -15.32 6.76 23.52
C GLY A 100 -15.88 8.13 23.89
N GLU A 101 -16.63 8.77 22.99
CA GLU A 101 -17.26 10.08 23.22
C GLU A 101 -18.46 10.01 24.19
N SER A 102 -19.10 8.84 24.26
CA SER A 102 -20.42 8.70 24.90
C SER A 102 -20.38 7.94 26.23
N PHE A 103 -19.39 7.08 26.47
CA PHE A 103 -19.31 6.28 27.69
C PHE A 103 -19.13 7.17 28.93
N GLY A 104 -20.05 7.05 29.88
CA GLY A 104 -20.01 7.75 31.16
C GLY A 104 -19.15 7.01 32.18
N PHE A 105 -17.98 7.55 32.47
CA PHE A 105 -17.04 7.02 33.48
C PHE A 105 -17.44 7.34 34.93
N GLY A 106 -18.61 7.94 35.17
CA GLY A 106 -19.02 8.45 36.48
C GLY A 106 -18.64 9.92 36.69
N GLU A 107 -18.77 10.39 37.93
CA GLU A 107 -18.44 11.77 38.30
C GLU A 107 -16.93 12.02 38.24
N PRO A 108 -16.46 13.24 37.91
CA PRO A 108 -15.03 13.55 37.74
C PRO A 108 -14.15 13.12 38.92
N ASP A 109 -14.60 13.38 40.15
CA ASP A 109 -13.84 13.07 41.38
C ASP A 109 -13.80 11.57 41.72
N ASN A 110 -14.60 10.75 41.03
CA ASN A 110 -14.71 9.31 41.26
C ASN A 110 -14.79 8.52 39.94
N ALA A 111 -14.13 9.02 38.89
CA ALA A 111 -14.21 8.46 37.56
C ALA A 111 -13.58 7.06 37.48
N GLY A 112 -14.22 6.17 36.73
CA GLY A 112 -13.69 4.87 36.36
C GLY A 112 -12.58 4.97 35.31
N ALA A 113 -12.04 3.82 34.92
CA ALA A 113 -10.88 3.71 34.06
C ALA A 113 -11.23 3.33 32.62
N PHE A 114 -10.42 3.81 31.68
CA PHE A 114 -10.36 3.30 30.31
C PHE A 114 -9.10 2.45 30.16
N VAL A 115 -9.30 1.15 29.96
CA VAL A 115 -8.24 0.16 29.80
C VAL A 115 -8.33 -0.43 28.40
N TYR A 116 -7.20 -0.62 27.72
CA TYR A 116 -7.20 -1.22 26.39
C TYR A 116 -5.99 -2.12 26.16
N LEU A 117 -6.17 -3.14 25.32
CA LEU A 117 -5.07 -4.04 24.98
C LEU A 117 -4.08 -3.37 24.01
N ARG A 118 -2.78 -3.47 24.27
CA ARG A 118 -1.74 -2.87 23.41
C ARG A 118 -1.75 -3.38 21.96
N ASP A 119 -2.20 -4.61 21.74
CA ASP A 119 -2.35 -5.22 20.41
C ASP A 119 -3.57 -4.69 19.60
N SER A 120 -4.37 -3.79 20.19
CA SER A 120 -5.57 -3.24 19.54
C SER A 120 -5.26 -2.45 18.28
N HIS A 121 -6.29 -2.32 17.43
CA HIS A 121 -6.23 -1.46 16.25
C HIS A 121 -6.02 0.01 16.65
N THR A 122 -5.38 0.82 15.79
CA THR A 122 -5.12 2.25 16.01
C THR A 122 -6.39 3.03 16.41
N SER A 123 -7.57 2.59 15.97
CA SER A 123 -8.85 3.19 16.37
C SER A 123 -9.12 3.14 17.88
N VAL A 124 -8.65 2.11 18.58
CA VAL A 124 -8.73 2.00 20.05
C VAL A 124 -7.74 2.95 20.71
N LEU A 125 -6.54 3.10 20.14
CA LEU A 125 -5.57 4.10 20.61
C LEU A 125 -6.14 5.51 20.48
N GLY A 126 -6.84 5.80 19.38
CA GLY A 126 -7.54 7.08 19.19
C GLY A 126 -8.59 7.39 20.26
N MET A 127 -9.16 6.38 20.94
CA MET A 127 -10.12 6.61 22.03
C MET A 127 -9.47 7.36 23.21
N ARG A 128 -8.16 7.23 23.43
CA ARG A 128 -7.43 7.90 24.52
C ARG A 128 -7.59 9.42 24.50
N GLU A 129 -7.77 9.98 23.31
CA GLU A 129 -7.87 11.43 23.09
C GLU A 129 -9.29 11.98 23.35
N ILE A 130 -10.30 11.11 23.44
CA ILE A 130 -11.72 11.51 23.48
C ILE A 130 -12.48 11.00 24.71
N VAL A 131 -11.98 9.96 25.38
CA VAL A 131 -12.58 9.44 26.61
C VAL A 131 -12.53 10.49 27.72
N ARG A 132 -13.60 10.56 28.52
CA ARG A 132 -13.76 11.55 29.59
C ARG A 132 -13.30 11.02 30.94
N THR A 133 -12.09 10.46 30.97
CA THR A 133 -11.42 10.02 32.21
C THR A 133 -9.91 10.20 32.05
N GLU A 134 -9.25 10.58 33.14
CA GLU A 134 -7.78 10.66 33.18
C GLU A 134 -7.14 9.29 33.46
N ARG A 135 -7.94 8.31 33.91
CA ARG A 135 -7.47 6.95 34.25
C ARG A 135 -7.38 6.07 33.00
N VAL A 136 -6.49 6.43 32.08
CA VAL A 136 -6.26 5.73 30.80
C VAL A 136 -5.01 4.86 30.89
N ARG A 137 -5.13 3.55 30.60
CA ARG A 137 -3.98 2.63 30.67
C ARG A 137 -3.98 1.54 29.57
N PRO A 138 -2.90 1.38 28.80
CA PRO A 138 -2.68 0.18 28.01
C PRO A 138 -2.28 -1.01 28.91
N ILE A 139 -2.78 -2.20 28.59
CA ILE A 139 -2.34 -3.46 29.20
C ILE A 139 -1.75 -4.39 28.15
N GLU A 140 -0.85 -5.26 28.61
CA GLU A 140 -0.28 -6.32 27.77
C GLU A 140 -1.17 -7.56 27.74
N ARG A 141 -0.95 -8.44 26.76
CA ARG A 141 -1.65 -9.72 26.68
C ARG A 141 -1.51 -10.55 27.95
N THR A 142 -0.30 -10.60 28.53
CA THR A 142 -0.05 -11.36 29.76
C THR A 142 -0.84 -10.82 30.94
N GLU A 143 -1.01 -9.50 31.04
CA GLU A 143 -1.84 -8.86 32.07
C GLU A 143 -3.33 -9.15 31.87
N LEU A 144 -3.83 -9.10 30.62
CA LEU A 144 -5.21 -9.47 30.34
C LEU A 144 -5.50 -10.95 30.69
N LEU A 145 -4.60 -11.86 30.36
CA LEU A 145 -4.77 -13.29 30.63
C LEU A 145 -4.64 -13.64 32.12
N GLN A 146 -4.04 -12.78 32.96
CA GLN A 146 -3.97 -13.02 34.40
C GLN A 146 -5.37 -13.10 35.04
N VAL A 147 -6.37 -12.45 34.45
CA VAL A 147 -7.77 -12.51 34.92
C VAL A 147 -8.30 -13.96 34.95
N LEU A 148 -7.77 -14.85 34.10
CA LEU A 148 -8.12 -16.28 34.11
C LEU A 148 -7.69 -17.01 35.39
N ASN A 149 -6.74 -16.45 36.14
CA ASN A 149 -6.15 -17.04 37.34
C ASN A 149 -6.53 -16.30 38.62
N GLU A 150 -7.31 -15.21 38.53
CA GLU A 150 -7.65 -14.38 39.70
C GLU A 150 -8.83 -15.01 40.46
N PRO A 151 -8.70 -15.24 41.78
CA PRO A 151 -9.79 -15.77 42.59
C PRO A 151 -10.93 -14.75 42.70
N GLU A 152 -12.16 -15.25 42.76
CA GLU A 152 -13.35 -14.43 42.86
C GLU A 152 -13.38 -13.69 44.20
N ALA A 153 -13.09 -12.38 44.18
CA ALA A 153 -13.18 -11.53 45.35
C ALA A 153 -14.50 -10.75 45.35
N ALA A 154 -15.31 -10.93 46.40
CA ALA A 154 -16.50 -10.12 46.64
C ALA A 154 -16.09 -8.68 46.99
N ARG A 155 -15.93 -7.84 45.97
CA ARG A 155 -15.65 -6.40 46.10
C ARG A 155 -16.84 -5.60 45.56
N GLN A 156 -17.28 -4.60 46.31
CA GLN A 156 -18.28 -3.65 45.82
C GLN A 156 -17.64 -2.73 44.78
N ARG A 157 -17.85 -3.04 43.50
CA ARG A 157 -17.37 -2.25 42.37
C ARG A 157 -18.46 -1.26 41.95
N HIS A 158 -18.09 0.01 41.85
CA HIS A 158 -19.05 1.10 41.65
C HIS A 158 -18.60 2.14 40.63
N ARG A 159 -17.31 2.17 40.21
CA ARG A 159 -16.83 3.09 39.18
C ARG A 159 -16.99 2.50 37.77
N PRO A 160 -17.88 3.02 36.91
CA PRO A 160 -18.07 2.47 35.56
C PRO A 160 -16.79 2.60 34.74
N SER A 161 -16.24 1.47 34.31
CA SER A 161 -14.97 1.40 33.61
C SER A 161 -15.12 0.62 32.32
N LEU A 162 -14.26 0.91 31.34
CA LEU A 162 -14.34 0.32 30.01
C LEU A 162 -13.03 -0.41 29.70
N LEU A 163 -13.14 -1.71 29.38
CA LEU A 163 -12.05 -2.48 28.78
C LEU A 163 -12.34 -2.68 27.29
N VAL A 164 -11.36 -2.36 26.43
CA VAL A 164 -11.43 -2.64 24.99
C VAL A 164 -10.33 -3.61 24.59
N PHE A 165 -10.70 -4.73 23.97
CA PHE A 165 -9.73 -5.63 23.35
C PHE A 165 -10.28 -6.26 22.06
N PRO A 166 -9.42 -6.60 21.09
CA PRO A 166 -9.83 -7.27 19.88
C PRO A 166 -10.14 -8.75 20.14
N ALA A 167 -11.19 -9.29 19.53
CA ALA A 167 -11.44 -10.74 19.53
C ALA A 167 -10.35 -11.50 18.76
N GLN A 168 -9.78 -10.87 17.72
CA GLN A 168 -8.66 -11.40 16.94
C GLN A 168 -7.66 -10.28 16.65
N CYS A 169 -6.37 -10.53 16.90
CA CYS A 169 -5.30 -9.62 16.54
C CYS A 169 -5.19 -9.49 15.01
N ASN A 170 -5.37 -8.27 14.50
CA ASN A 170 -5.31 -8.00 13.06
C ASN A 170 -3.87 -8.03 12.50
N PHE A 171 -2.85 -8.08 13.37
CA PHE A 171 -1.44 -8.23 12.99
C PHE A 171 -1.10 -9.70 12.65
N ASN A 172 -1.30 -10.63 13.58
CA ASN A 172 -0.84 -12.03 13.45
C ASN A 172 -1.97 -13.08 13.51
N GLY A 173 -3.23 -12.66 13.63
CA GLY A 173 -4.39 -13.55 13.62
C GLY A 173 -4.69 -14.26 14.92
N VAL A 174 -3.96 -13.99 16.01
CA VAL A 174 -4.21 -14.69 17.28
C VAL A 174 -5.57 -14.28 17.84
N LYS A 175 -6.35 -15.27 18.29
CA LYS A 175 -7.65 -15.06 18.91
C LYS A 175 -7.53 -15.05 20.42
N TYR A 176 -8.24 -14.11 21.05
CA TYR A 176 -8.29 -13.99 22.49
C TYR A 176 -9.46 -14.83 23.03
N PRO A 177 -9.29 -15.57 24.14
CA PRO A 177 -10.37 -16.32 24.76
C PRO A 177 -11.55 -15.40 25.07
N LEU A 178 -12.73 -15.70 24.54
CA LEU A 178 -13.91 -14.84 24.72
C LEU A 178 -14.53 -15.01 26.12
N GLU A 179 -14.14 -16.05 26.86
CA GLU A 179 -14.44 -16.23 28.28
C GLU A 179 -13.93 -15.05 29.14
N LEU A 180 -12.90 -14.35 28.67
CA LEU A 180 -12.40 -13.12 29.31
C LEU A 180 -13.48 -12.05 29.45
N ILE A 181 -14.49 -12.04 28.57
CA ILE A 181 -15.57 -11.05 28.62
C ILE A 181 -16.32 -11.15 29.96
N GLU A 182 -16.81 -12.36 30.27
CA GLU A 182 -17.55 -12.59 31.50
C GLU A 182 -16.65 -12.43 32.73
N LEU A 183 -15.42 -12.95 32.66
CA LEU A 183 -14.47 -12.88 33.76
C LEU A 183 -14.05 -11.44 34.07
N VAL A 184 -13.85 -10.57 33.08
CA VAL A 184 -13.53 -9.15 33.34
C VAL A 184 -14.73 -8.42 33.95
N GLU A 185 -15.94 -8.63 33.46
CA GLU A 185 -17.13 -7.96 34.04
C GLU A 185 -17.41 -8.47 35.47
N ARG A 186 -17.09 -9.74 35.77
CA ARG A 186 -17.27 -10.34 37.11
C ARG A 186 -16.13 -10.13 38.08
N CYS A 187 -14.87 -10.16 37.64
CA CYS A 187 -13.68 -10.12 38.50
C CYS A 187 -12.93 -8.78 38.41
N GLY A 188 -13.25 -7.94 37.43
CA GLY A 188 -12.52 -6.71 37.13
C GLY A 188 -11.13 -6.99 36.56
N VAL A 189 -10.32 -5.93 36.47
CA VAL A 189 -8.91 -6.00 36.03
C VAL A 189 -8.01 -5.81 37.25
N ARG A 190 -6.89 -6.52 37.31
CA ARG A 190 -5.92 -6.43 38.40
C ARG A 190 -5.45 -4.97 38.59
N GLY A 191 -5.45 -4.50 39.84
CA GLY A 191 -5.13 -3.10 40.18
C GLY A 191 -6.32 -2.14 40.13
N TYR A 192 -7.52 -2.61 39.79
CA TYR A 192 -8.73 -1.79 39.65
C TYR A 192 -9.89 -2.34 40.52
N GLY A 193 -9.65 -2.47 41.83
CA GLY A 193 -10.54 -3.19 42.75
C GLY A 193 -11.93 -2.58 42.96
N GLU A 194 -12.11 -1.29 42.65
CA GLU A 194 -13.36 -0.53 42.84
C GLU A 194 -14.11 -0.29 41.51
N ASP A 195 -13.52 -0.70 40.40
CA ASP A 195 -13.95 -0.39 39.04
C ASP A 195 -14.85 -1.48 38.46
N ALA A 196 -16.09 -1.13 38.16
CA ALA A 196 -17.05 -2.01 37.49
C ALA A 196 -16.79 -1.98 35.98
N PHE A 197 -16.04 -2.97 35.49
CA PHE A 197 -15.68 -3.05 34.07
C PHE A 197 -16.84 -3.50 33.20
N HIS A 198 -16.94 -2.83 32.06
CA HIS A 198 -17.75 -3.19 30.91
C HIS A 198 -16.82 -3.49 29.74
N VAL A 199 -17.12 -4.54 28.98
CA VAL A 199 -16.26 -4.96 27.87
C VAL A 199 -16.79 -4.46 26.54
N CYS A 200 -15.94 -3.77 25.78
CA CYS A 200 -16.15 -3.56 24.35
C CYS A 200 -15.25 -4.49 23.54
N LEU A 201 -15.87 -5.38 22.78
CA LEU A 201 -15.20 -6.31 21.90
C LEU A 201 -15.00 -5.67 20.52
N ASP A 202 -13.76 -5.41 20.12
CA ASP A 202 -13.44 -5.16 18.71
C ASP A 202 -13.47 -6.49 17.96
N ALA A 203 -14.61 -6.77 17.32
CA ALA A 203 -14.86 -8.04 16.64
C ALA A 203 -14.46 -7.99 15.16
N ALA A 204 -13.99 -6.84 14.64
CA ALA A 204 -13.90 -6.57 13.20
C ALA A 204 -13.03 -7.57 12.43
N SER A 205 -11.87 -7.95 12.98
CA SER A 205 -11.00 -8.95 12.37
C SER A 205 -11.43 -10.39 12.67
N TYR A 206 -12.21 -10.61 13.71
CA TYR A 206 -12.64 -11.95 14.13
C TYR A 206 -13.80 -12.42 13.25
N VAL A 207 -14.84 -11.58 13.10
CA VAL A 207 -16.07 -11.92 12.38
C VAL A 207 -15.89 -11.98 10.86
N SER A 208 -14.73 -11.57 10.33
CA SER A 208 -14.41 -11.75 8.91
C SER A 208 -14.36 -13.23 8.52
N THR A 209 -13.95 -14.10 9.44
CA THR A 209 -13.80 -15.54 9.17
C THR A 209 -14.18 -16.43 10.35
N SER A 210 -14.83 -15.90 11.39
CA SER A 210 -15.23 -16.68 12.58
C SER A 210 -16.65 -16.38 13.01
N ALA A 211 -17.35 -17.41 13.49
CA ALA A 211 -18.65 -17.27 14.12
C ALA A 211 -18.52 -16.59 15.49
N LEU A 212 -19.38 -15.61 15.75
CA LEU A 212 -19.54 -14.96 17.05
C LEU A 212 -20.97 -15.22 17.54
N ASP A 213 -21.07 -15.92 18.67
CA ASP A 213 -22.33 -16.26 19.32
C ASP A 213 -22.53 -15.39 20.56
N LEU A 214 -23.46 -14.42 20.45
CA LEU A 214 -23.78 -13.49 21.52
C LEU A 214 -24.77 -14.03 22.55
N THR A 215 -25.31 -15.25 22.36
CA THR A 215 -25.96 -15.96 23.47
C THR A 215 -24.93 -16.53 24.45
N ARG A 216 -23.77 -16.96 23.93
CA ARG A 216 -22.67 -17.55 24.71
C ARG A 216 -21.73 -16.49 25.30
N TYR A 217 -21.27 -15.56 24.49
CA TYR A 217 -20.33 -14.52 24.92
C TYR A 217 -21.02 -13.17 24.87
N ARG A 218 -21.20 -12.53 26.03
CA ARG A 218 -22.12 -11.40 26.16
C ARG A 218 -21.40 -10.09 26.50
N PRO A 219 -20.55 -9.50 25.63
CA PRO A 219 -19.88 -8.24 25.94
C PRO A 219 -20.87 -7.09 26.03
N SER A 220 -20.58 -6.09 26.87
CA SER A 220 -21.39 -4.87 26.94
C SER A 220 -21.53 -4.15 25.59
N PHE A 221 -20.47 -4.18 24.76
CA PHE A 221 -20.45 -3.57 23.43
C PHE A 221 -19.71 -4.45 22.40
N VAL A 222 -20.18 -4.47 21.15
CA VAL A 222 -19.49 -5.14 20.02
C VAL A 222 -19.37 -4.20 18.84
N CYS A 223 -18.15 -4.03 18.33
CA CYS A 223 -17.89 -3.23 17.14
C CYS A 223 -17.63 -4.13 15.93
N VAL A 224 -18.32 -3.87 14.82
CA VAL A 224 -18.16 -4.63 13.57
C VAL A 224 -18.10 -3.72 12.34
N SER A 225 -17.44 -4.21 11.28
CA SER A 225 -17.44 -3.62 9.95
C SER A 225 -17.93 -4.67 8.95
N PHE A 226 -19.06 -4.42 8.28
CA PHE A 226 -19.69 -5.44 7.43
C PHE A 226 -18.88 -5.76 6.16
N TYR A 227 -18.14 -4.80 5.62
CA TYR A 227 -17.24 -5.04 4.48
C TYR A 227 -16.12 -6.04 4.78
N LYS A 228 -15.77 -6.27 6.06
CA LYS A 228 -14.81 -7.30 6.43
C LYS A 228 -15.42 -8.71 6.40
N ILE A 229 -16.75 -8.82 6.44
CA ILE A 229 -17.48 -10.08 6.37
C ILE A 229 -17.89 -10.37 4.93
N PHE A 230 -18.50 -9.38 4.26
CA PHE A 230 -19.18 -9.56 2.97
C PHE A 230 -18.49 -8.86 1.79
N GLY A 231 -17.43 -8.09 2.02
CA GLY A 231 -16.74 -7.29 1.00
C GLY A 231 -17.50 -6.07 0.48
N TYR A 232 -18.79 -5.96 0.78
CA TYR A 232 -19.66 -4.83 0.47
C TYR A 232 -20.78 -4.74 1.53
N PRO A 233 -21.31 -3.56 1.84
CA PRO A 233 -20.87 -2.24 1.41
C PRO A 233 -19.66 -1.74 2.20
N THR A 234 -18.75 -1.02 1.55
CA THR A 234 -17.69 -0.27 2.24
C THR A 234 -18.30 0.92 2.96
N GLY A 235 -17.76 1.26 4.15
CA GLY A 235 -18.28 2.39 4.94
C GLY A 235 -19.57 2.11 5.72
N LEU A 236 -19.90 0.84 6.00
CA LEU A 236 -20.97 0.45 6.91
C LEU A 236 -20.46 -0.51 7.98
N GLY A 237 -20.86 -0.26 9.22
CA GLY A 237 -20.63 -1.10 10.38
C GLY A 237 -21.76 -0.95 11.39
N ALA A 238 -21.55 -1.51 12.57
CA ALA A 238 -22.48 -1.37 13.67
C ALA A 238 -21.76 -1.36 15.02
N LEU A 239 -22.41 -0.72 15.99
CA LEU A 239 -22.17 -0.90 17.41
C LEU A 239 -23.37 -1.68 17.95
N LEU A 240 -23.14 -2.92 18.38
CA LEU A 240 -24.16 -3.67 19.11
C LEU A 240 -24.00 -3.35 20.60
N VAL A 241 -25.10 -2.99 21.26
CA VAL A 241 -25.09 -2.54 22.65
C VAL A 241 -25.99 -3.42 23.48
N ARG A 242 -25.44 -4.04 24.53
CA ARG A 242 -26.23 -4.85 25.46
C ARG A 242 -27.23 -3.95 26.19
N LYS A 243 -28.48 -4.41 26.33
CA LYS A 243 -29.60 -3.57 26.83
C LYS A 243 -29.33 -2.90 28.18
N ASP A 244 -28.69 -3.60 29.11
CA ASP A 244 -28.32 -3.11 30.44
C ASP A 244 -27.17 -2.09 30.42
N ALA A 245 -26.32 -2.14 29.38
CA ALA A 245 -25.17 -1.26 29.18
C ALA A 245 -25.53 0.03 28.41
N GLY A 246 -26.66 0.08 27.69
CA GLY A 246 -27.07 1.24 26.89
C GLY A 246 -27.15 2.55 27.68
N ARG A 247 -27.57 2.48 28.96
CA ARG A 247 -27.62 3.64 29.86
C ARG A 247 -26.27 4.30 30.11
N LEU A 248 -25.16 3.57 29.93
CA LEU A 248 -23.81 4.08 30.13
C LEU A 248 -23.39 5.05 29.02
N LEU A 249 -24.05 5.03 27.86
CA LEU A 249 -23.75 5.93 26.74
C LEU A 249 -24.50 7.26 26.83
N LEU A 250 -25.60 7.30 27.58
CA LEU A 250 -26.50 8.46 27.62
C LEU A 250 -25.85 9.70 28.28
N PRO A 251 -25.06 9.59 29.37
CA PRO A 251 -24.41 10.75 29.97
C PRO A 251 -23.42 11.46 29.03
N GLY A 252 -22.77 10.72 28.13
CA GLY A 252 -21.77 11.28 27.22
C GLY A 252 -22.35 11.84 25.93
N LYS A 253 -23.53 11.38 25.48
CA LYS A 253 -24.21 11.82 24.25
C LYS A 253 -24.73 13.26 24.38
N ARG A 254 -23.87 14.24 24.09
CA ARG A 254 -24.18 15.67 24.14
C ARG A 254 -24.78 16.22 22.83
N TYR A 255 -24.23 15.79 21.69
CA TYR A 255 -24.69 16.20 20.36
C TYR A 255 -26.04 15.56 19.97
N TYR A 256 -26.82 16.20 19.12
CA TYR A 256 -27.99 15.62 18.45
C TYR A 256 -28.11 16.14 17.02
N GLY A 257 -28.40 15.27 16.07
CA GLY A 257 -28.71 15.60 14.68
C GLY A 257 -30.19 15.45 14.34
N GLY A 258 -30.54 15.70 13.08
CA GLY A 258 -31.86 15.36 12.54
C GLY A 258 -32.20 13.88 12.77
N GLY A 259 -33.47 13.56 13.00
CA GLY A 259 -33.92 12.20 13.31
C GLY A 259 -33.73 11.74 14.76
N THR A 260 -32.86 12.40 15.55
CA THR A 260 -32.50 11.94 16.91
C THR A 260 -33.27 12.61 18.07
N VAL A 261 -34.03 13.66 17.75
CA VAL A 261 -34.88 14.41 18.68
C VAL A 261 -36.35 14.33 18.30
N LYS A 262 -37.23 14.32 19.30
CA LYS A 262 -38.68 14.47 19.13
C LYS A 262 -39.04 15.93 18.88
N ILE A 263 -38.35 16.85 19.55
CA ILE A 263 -38.52 18.28 19.43
C ILE A 263 -37.19 18.98 19.75
N ALA A 264 -36.92 20.09 19.05
CA ALA A 264 -35.85 21.02 19.37
C ALA A 264 -36.33 22.44 19.10
N MET A 265 -36.21 23.33 20.09
CA MET A 265 -36.54 24.74 19.96
C MET A 265 -35.31 25.50 19.42
N SER A 266 -35.49 26.27 18.35
CA SER A 266 -34.46 27.14 17.79
C SER A 266 -34.29 28.47 18.52
N GLY A 267 -35.25 28.83 19.38
CA GLY A 267 -35.27 30.07 20.15
C GLY A 267 -34.47 30.01 21.46
N THR A 268 -34.58 31.08 22.25
CA THR A 268 -33.75 31.37 23.44
C THR A 268 -33.78 30.35 24.59
N ASN A 269 -34.73 29.40 24.60
CA ASN A 269 -34.89 28.45 25.71
C ASN A 269 -34.12 27.13 25.52
N ALA A 270 -33.39 26.93 24.40
CA ALA A 270 -32.51 25.78 24.12
C ALA A 270 -33.10 24.37 24.42
N PHE A 271 -34.43 24.27 24.53
CA PHE A 271 -35.11 23.03 24.91
C PHE A 271 -35.07 22.03 23.77
N HIS A 272 -34.74 20.79 24.09
CA HIS A 272 -34.82 19.67 23.17
C HIS A 272 -35.17 18.39 23.94
N GLU A 273 -35.84 17.46 23.27
CA GLU A 273 -36.11 16.12 23.79
C GLU A 273 -35.59 15.08 22.80
N LYS A 274 -34.72 14.19 23.25
CA LYS A 274 -34.16 13.09 22.45
C LYS A 274 -35.18 11.96 22.28
N ARG A 275 -35.12 11.22 21.17
CA ARG A 275 -35.96 10.04 20.92
C ARG A 275 -35.75 8.93 21.94
N ASP A 276 -36.66 7.98 22.05
CA ASP A 276 -36.65 7.01 23.15
C ASP A 276 -35.65 5.86 22.94
N SER A 277 -35.56 5.33 21.71
CA SER A 277 -34.69 4.20 21.42
C SER A 277 -33.21 4.57 21.35
N LEU A 278 -32.33 3.62 21.64
CA LEU A 278 -30.88 3.83 21.58
C LEU A 278 -30.43 4.10 20.13
N ALA A 279 -30.90 3.31 19.17
CA ALA A 279 -30.54 3.48 17.76
C ALA A 279 -30.86 4.88 17.25
N GLU A 280 -32.09 5.36 17.45
CA GLU A 280 -32.50 6.70 17.03
C GLU A 280 -31.72 7.81 17.71
N ARG A 281 -31.25 7.62 18.95
CA ARG A 281 -30.43 8.63 19.65
C ARG A 281 -29.04 8.79 19.03
N PHE A 282 -28.49 7.73 18.44
CA PHE A 282 -27.08 7.65 18.03
C PHE A 282 -26.87 7.61 16.52
N GLU A 283 -27.95 7.45 15.75
CA GLU A 283 -27.95 7.52 14.28
C GLU A 283 -28.28 8.96 13.83
N ASP A 284 -27.31 9.86 14.00
CA ASP A 284 -27.47 11.28 13.68
C ASP A 284 -27.66 11.50 12.15
N GLY A 285 -28.79 12.10 11.77
CA GLY A 285 -29.12 12.45 10.38
C GLY A 285 -29.69 11.30 9.56
N THR A 286 -29.68 11.44 8.23
CA THR A 286 -30.11 10.37 7.32
C THR A 286 -29.01 9.32 7.26
N ILE A 287 -29.27 8.13 7.80
CA ILE A 287 -28.34 7.00 7.71
C ILE A 287 -28.24 6.45 6.28
N ASN A 288 -27.21 5.66 6.00
CA ASN A 288 -27.00 5.03 4.69
C ASN A 288 -27.97 3.84 4.48
N PHE A 289 -29.25 4.15 4.35
CA PHE A 289 -30.35 3.18 4.33
C PHE A 289 -30.26 2.19 3.15
N LEU A 290 -29.68 2.60 2.01
CA LEU A 290 -29.43 1.70 0.88
C LEU A 290 -28.35 0.65 1.18
N ALA A 291 -27.24 1.10 1.78
CA ALA A 291 -26.18 0.18 2.21
C ALA A 291 -26.67 -0.77 3.31
N ILE A 292 -27.51 -0.28 4.22
CA ILE A 292 -28.15 -1.10 5.26
C ILE A 292 -29.07 -2.15 4.62
N ALA A 293 -29.94 -1.76 3.69
CA ALA A 293 -30.80 -2.71 2.97
C ALA A 293 -29.99 -3.78 2.22
N ALA A 294 -28.85 -3.41 1.63
CA ALA A 294 -27.97 -4.32 0.92
C ALA A 294 -27.37 -5.42 1.81
N LEU A 295 -27.40 -5.30 3.14
CA LEU A 295 -26.91 -6.36 4.03
C LEU A 295 -27.73 -7.66 3.93
N LEU A 296 -29.03 -7.59 3.60
CA LEU A 296 -29.87 -8.78 3.43
C LEU A 296 -29.33 -9.71 2.32
N PRO A 297 -29.20 -9.26 1.05
CA PRO A 297 -28.64 -10.11 0.00
C PRO A 297 -27.17 -10.49 0.24
N CYS A 298 -26.41 -9.71 1.02
CA CYS A 298 -25.05 -10.08 1.43
C CYS A 298 -25.04 -11.32 2.33
N MET A 299 -25.86 -11.32 3.39
CA MET A 299 -26.00 -12.46 4.31
C MET A 299 -26.55 -13.69 3.60
N ASP A 300 -27.61 -13.51 2.81
CA ASP A 300 -28.27 -14.62 2.09
C ASP A 300 -27.35 -15.25 1.04
N THR A 301 -26.52 -14.44 0.35
CA THR A 301 -25.54 -14.97 -0.61
C THR A 301 -24.48 -15.83 0.07
N LEU A 302 -23.95 -15.38 1.21
CA LEU A 302 -22.93 -16.15 1.93
C LEU A 302 -23.50 -17.48 2.46
N GLU A 303 -24.71 -17.45 3.01
CA GLU A 303 -25.44 -18.65 3.45
C GLU A 303 -25.77 -19.60 2.29
N ARG A 304 -26.08 -19.07 1.10
CA ARG A 304 -26.34 -19.87 -0.11
C ARG A 304 -25.07 -20.52 -0.68
N LEU A 305 -23.95 -19.81 -0.66
CA LEU A 305 -22.66 -20.33 -1.12
C LEU A 305 -22.12 -21.41 -0.17
N ILE A 306 -22.27 -21.20 1.14
CA ILE A 306 -21.72 -22.09 2.17
C ILE A 306 -22.85 -22.42 3.17
N PRO A 307 -23.77 -23.34 2.81
CA PRO A 307 -24.89 -23.70 3.66
C PRO A 307 -24.45 -24.52 4.88
N GLY A 308 -25.27 -24.48 5.93
CA GLY A 308 -25.11 -25.29 7.15
C GLY A 308 -23.93 -24.87 8.03
N ALA A 309 -24.18 -23.96 8.99
CA ALA A 309 -23.15 -23.38 9.87
C ALA A 309 -22.07 -22.60 9.08
N THR A 310 -22.53 -21.65 8.27
CA THR A 310 -21.74 -20.87 7.31
C THR A 310 -20.43 -20.35 7.87
N MET A 311 -20.46 -19.62 9.00
CA MET A 311 -19.26 -18.98 9.55
C MET A 311 -18.31 -19.98 10.23
N GLU A 312 -18.82 -21.07 10.81
CA GLU A 312 -18.01 -22.15 11.38
C GLU A 312 -17.27 -22.92 10.29
N ARG A 313 -17.92 -23.15 9.14
CA ARG A 313 -17.29 -23.75 7.95
C ARG A 313 -16.21 -22.82 7.39
N ILE A 314 -16.50 -21.53 7.24
CA ILE A 314 -15.50 -20.52 6.84
C ILE A 314 -14.30 -20.52 7.79
N GLN A 315 -14.54 -20.60 9.10
CA GLN A 315 -13.47 -20.63 10.10
C GLN A 315 -12.55 -21.84 9.90
N ARG A 316 -13.10 -23.04 9.71
CA ARG A 316 -12.31 -24.26 9.51
C ARG A 316 -11.48 -24.20 8.23
N HIS A 317 -12.11 -23.82 7.11
CA HIS A 317 -11.43 -23.68 5.81
C HIS A 317 -10.27 -22.69 5.87
N THR A 318 -10.55 -21.47 6.34
CA THR A 318 -9.55 -20.39 6.35
C THR A 318 -8.43 -20.64 7.36
N PHE A 319 -8.71 -21.29 8.49
CA PHE A 319 -7.69 -21.78 9.42
C PHE A 319 -6.81 -22.85 8.79
N GLN A 320 -7.37 -23.82 8.05
CA GLN A 320 -6.59 -24.85 7.37
C GLN A 320 -5.63 -24.24 6.34
N LEU A 321 -6.07 -23.22 5.59
CA LEU A 321 -5.22 -22.47 4.66
C LEU A 321 -4.09 -21.74 5.38
N ALA A 322 -4.40 -21.04 6.49
CA ALA A 322 -3.39 -20.34 7.28
C ALA A 322 -2.36 -21.31 7.87
N ARG A 323 -2.81 -22.45 8.40
CA ARG A 323 -1.94 -23.51 8.93
C ARG A 323 -1.06 -24.13 7.84
N HIS A 324 -1.62 -24.36 6.65
CA HIS A 324 -0.86 -24.88 5.51
C HIS A 324 0.20 -23.88 5.05
N CYS A 325 -0.17 -22.60 4.88
CA CYS A 325 0.76 -21.54 4.53
C CYS A 325 1.88 -21.37 5.56
N TYR A 326 1.54 -21.34 6.86
CA TYR A 326 2.52 -21.28 7.94
C TYR A 326 3.56 -22.41 7.84
N ARG A 327 3.12 -23.65 7.60
CA ARG A 327 4.03 -24.80 7.45
C ARG A 327 4.92 -24.70 6.22
N GLU A 328 4.34 -24.34 5.07
CA GLU A 328 5.09 -24.20 3.82
C GLU A 328 6.16 -23.11 3.92
N LEU A 329 5.82 -21.95 4.51
CA LEU A 329 6.78 -20.87 4.72
C LEU A 329 7.85 -21.24 5.75
N GLN A 330 7.47 -21.91 6.85
CA GLN A 330 8.41 -22.39 7.86
C GLN A 330 9.42 -23.40 7.30
N ALA A 331 9.03 -24.20 6.30
CA ALA A 331 9.89 -25.19 5.67
C ALA A 331 10.89 -24.61 4.66
N LEU A 332 10.78 -23.32 4.29
CA LEU A 332 11.71 -22.71 3.34
C LEU A 332 13.09 -22.47 3.98
N GLN A 333 14.12 -23.03 3.35
CA GLN A 333 15.52 -22.89 3.74
C GLN A 333 16.38 -22.53 2.53
N HIS A 334 17.37 -21.67 2.74
CA HIS A 334 18.45 -21.44 1.79
C HIS A 334 19.37 -22.66 1.74
N ALA A 335 20.21 -22.76 0.71
CA ALA A 335 21.19 -23.85 0.55
C ALA A 335 22.20 -23.96 1.72
N ASN A 336 22.41 -22.89 2.50
CA ASN A 336 23.24 -22.92 3.72
C ASN A 336 22.49 -23.44 4.96
N GLY A 337 21.23 -23.86 4.82
CA GLY A 337 20.36 -24.28 5.93
C GLY A 337 19.71 -23.13 6.70
N GLY A 338 20.01 -21.87 6.36
CA GLY A 338 19.38 -20.68 6.92
C GLY A 338 17.90 -20.62 6.56
N ARG A 339 17.06 -20.12 7.48
CA ARG A 339 15.63 -19.90 7.24
C ARG A 339 15.41 -18.72 6.29
N VAL A 340 14.41 -18.84 5.42
CA VAL A 340 14.06 -17.80 4.42
C VAL A 340 13.02 -16.82 4.96
N VAL A 341 12.30 -17.22 6.02
CA VAL A 341 11.17 -16.45 6.55
C VAL A 341 11.28 -16.35 8.06
N GLU A 342 11.11 -15.14 8.60
CA GLU A 342 10.85 -14.87 10.01
C GLU A 342 9.35 -14.75 10.22
N LEU A 343 8.73 -15.72 10.91
CA LEU A 343 7.28 -15.75 11.16
C LEU A 343 6.94 -15.03 12.46
N TYR A 344 5.92 -14.17 12.44
CA TYR A 344 5.40 -13.46 13.61
C TYR A 344 4.06 -14.07 14.05
N HIS A 345 4.09 -14.89 15.09
CA HIS A 345 2.94 -15.63 15.60
C HIS A 345 3.01 -15.80 17.12
N ASP A 346 1.84 -15.86 17.80
CA ASP A 346 1.78 -16.19 19.24
C ASP A 346 1.14 -17.57 19.50
N THR A 347 0.79 -18.33 18.45
CA THR A 347 0.28 -19.71 18.55
C THR A 347 1.04 -20.63 17.60
N ALA A 348 0.93 -21.95 17.80
CA ALA A 348 1.51 -22.95 16.91
C ALA A 348 0.59 -23.32 15.72
N PHE A 349 -0.43 -22.51 15.40
CA PHE A 349 -1.47 -22.87 14.42
C PHE A 349 -2.07 -24.26 14.68
N GLY A 350 -2.34 -24.55 15.97
CA GLY A 350 -2.79 -25.85 16.45
C GLY A 350 -4.30 -26.08 16.24
N ASP A 351 -5.10 -25.04 16.51
CA ASP A 351 -6.55 -25.10 16.48
C ASP A 351 -7.18 -23.78 15.95
N PRO A 352 -8.39 -23.84 15.37
CA PRO A 352 -9.08 -22.68 14.81
C PRO A 352 -9.66 -21.71 15.86
N LEU A 353 -9.71 -22.09 17.14
CA LEU A 353 -10.25 -21.22 18.20
C LEU A 353 -9.20 -20.26 18.74
N SER A 354 -7.92 -20.65 18.74
CA SER A 354 -6.79 -19.82 19.19
C SER A 354 -6.13 -19.02 18.05
N GLN A 355 -6.30 -19.45 16.79
CA GLN A 355 -5.66 -18.84 15.63
C GLN A 355 -6.65 -18.61 14.48
N GLY A 356 -6.58 -17.42 13.89
CA GLY A 356 -7.36 -17.00 12.75
C GLY A 356 -6.66 -17.24 11.41
N ALA A 357 -7.26 -16.64 10.38
CA ALA A 357 -6.86 -16.82 8.98
C ALA A 357 -5.71 -15.90 8.53
N ILE A 358 -4.80 -15.53 9.44
CA ILE A 358 -3.71 -14.57 9.16
C ILE A 358 -2.36 -15.24 9.40
N VAL A 359 -1.42 -15.04 8.48
CA VAL A 359 0.00 -15.37 8.63
C VAL A 359 0.80 -14.10 8.37
N ASN A 360 1.73 -13.79 9.28
CA ASN A 360 2.53 -12.57 9.24
C ASN A 360 4.01 -12.94 9.30
N PHE A 361 4.82 -12.33 8.45
CA PHE A 361 6.22 -12.66 8.31
C PHE A 361 7.07 -11.54 7.69
N ASN A 362 8.38 -11.67 7.81
CA ASN A 362 9.36 -11.01 6.96
C ASN A 362 10.20 -12.06 6.23
N VAL A 363 10.80 -11.68 5.10
CA VAL A 363 11.70 -12.55 4.32
C VAL A 363 13.14 -12.21 4.70
N LEU A 364 13.98 -13.23 4.74
CA LEU A 364 15.39 -13.13 5.08
C LEU A 364 16.25 -13.50 3.86
N ASN A 365 17.41 -12.87 3.77
CA ASN A 365 18.50 -13.27 2.91
C ASN A 365 19.27 -14.45 3.54
N ASP A 366 20.13 -15.07 2.75
CA ASP A 366 20.96 -16.20 3.19
C ASP A 366 22.03 -15.82 4.23
N ASP A 367 22.40 -14.54 4.31
CA ASP A 367 23.23 -13.98 5.39
C ASP A 367 22.44 -13.69 6.69
N GLY A 368 21.12 -13.90 6.68
CA GLY A 368 20.22 -13.63 7.79
C GLY A 368 19.69 -12.18 7.87
N GLY A 369 20.10 -11.30 6.95
CA GLY A 369 19.57 -9.94 6.83
C GLY A 369 18.12 -9.91 6.37
N TYR A 370 17.38 -8.85 6.70
CA TYR A 370 15.99 -8.69 6.27
C TYR A 370 15.89 -8.20 4.82
N VAL A 371 14.92 -8.75 4.10
CA VAL A 371 14.43 -8.20 2.83
C VAL A 371 13.32 -7.21 3.14
N GLY A 372 13.40 -6.01 2.56
CA GLY A 372 12.41 -4.95 2.77
C GLY A 372 11.01 -5.36 2.29
N PHE A 373 9.97 -5.07 3.08
CA PHE A 373 8.59 -5.45 2.71
C PHE A 373 8.09 -4.75 1.44
N ALA A 374 8.65 -3.59 1.06
CA ALA A 374 8.32 -2.89 -0.19
C ALA A 374 8.83 -3.67 -1.41
N GLU A 375 9.98 -4.32 -1.31
CA GLU A 375 10.46 -5.28 -2.31
C GLU A 375 9.50 -6.47 -2.42
N ILE A 376 9.09 -7.06 -1.29
CA ILE A 376 8.15 -8.18 -1.29
C ILE A 376 6.83 -7.78 -1.95
N ALA A 377 6.29 -6.60 -1.64
CA ALA A 377 5.08 -6.08 -2.27
C ALA A 377 5.25 -5.89 -3.79
N CYS A 378 6.40 -5.36 -4.22
CA CYS A 378 6.73 -5.19 -5.62
C CYS A 378 6.79 -6.53 -6.36
N MET A 379 7.45 -7.52 -5.76
CA MET A 379 7.62 -8.85 -6.34
C MET A 379 6.32 -9.65 -6.35
N ALA A 380 5.51 -9.52 -5.31
CA ALA A 380 4.16 -10.07 -5.25
C ALA A 380 3.29 -9.50 -6.39
N ALA A 381 3.31 -8.18 -6.59
CA ALA A 381 2.57 -7.53 -7.68
C ALA A 381 3.01 -8.04 -9.07
N ASN A 382 4.32 -8.25 -9.30
CA ASN A 382 4.82 -8.82 -10.56
C ASN A 382 4.32 -10.26 -10.81
N HIS A 383 4.03 -10.99 -9.74
CA HIS A 383 3.48 -12.35 -9.80
C HIS A 383 1.95 -12.39 -9.71
N GLY A 384 1.26 -11.24 -9.79
CA GLY A 384 -0.20 -11.16 -9.65
C GLY A 384 -0.72 -11.55 -8.26
N ILE A 385 0.10 -11.38 -7.23
CA ILE A 385 -0.24 -11.64 -5.82
C ILE A 385 -0.51 -10.31 -5.12
N TYR A 386 -1.68 -10.20 -4.49
CA TYR A 386 -2.13 -9.02 -3.77
C TYR A 386 -2.09 -9.34 -2.28
N LEU A 387 -1.12 -8.75 -1.58
CA LEU A 387 -0.90 -8.90 -0.14
C LEU A 387 -0.73 -7.53 0.51
N ARG A 388 -0.65 -7.48 1.84
CA ARG A 388 -0.50 -6.23 2.59
C ARG A 388 0.83 -6.15 3.31
N THR A 389 1.36 -4.93 3.43
CA THR A 389 2.62 -4.65 4.14
C THR A 389 2.48 -3.52 5.17
N GLY A 390 3.49 -3.38 6.04
CA GLY A 390 3.56 -2.38 7.11
C GLY A 390 3.13 -2.92 8.48
N CYS A 391 2.54 -2.07 9.33
CA CYS A 391 2.09 -2.46 10.68
C CYS A 391 0.57 -2.76 10.79
N PHE A 392 -0.17 -2.75 9.67
CA PHE A 392 -1.61 -3.08 9.60
C PHE A 392 -2.52 -2.32 10.56
N CYS A 393 -2.15 -1.10 10.95
CA CYS A 393 -2.84 -0.32 11.98
C CYS A 393 -2.86 -1.01 13.37
N ASN A 394 -1.88 -1.87 13.68
CA ASN A 394 -1.68 -2.49 14.98
C ASN A 394 -0.28 -2.16 15.50
N PRO A 395 0.01 -0.88 15.83
CA PRO A 395 1.36 -0.43 16.15
C PRO A 395 1.96 -1.17 17.36
N GLY A 396 1.16 -1.46 18.39
CA GLY A 396 1.64 -2.19 19.57
C GLY A 396 2.07 -3.63 19.26
N ALA A 397 1.28 -4.36 18.47
CA ALA A 397 1.63 -5.71 18.02
C ALA A 397 2.86 -5.69 17.09
N CYS A 398 2.91 -4.72 16.17
CA CYS A 398 4.03 -4.51 15.26
C CYS A 398 5.33 -4.29 16.04
N GLN A 399 5.33 -3.32 16.95
CA GLN A 399 6.46 -2.99 17.80
C GLN A 399 6.95 -4.21 18.61
N ARG A 400 6.02 -4.97 19.20
CA ARG A 400 6.32 -6.16 20.00
C ARG A 400 6.98 -7.27 19.16
N HIS A 401 6.41 -7.59 18.00
CA HIS A 401 6.91 -8.66 17.13
C HIS A 401 8.22 -8.30 16.43
N LEU A 402 8.41 -7.03 16.07
CA LEU A 402 9.65 -6.52 15.49
C LEU A 402 10.73 -6.21 16.55
N ARG A 403 10.40 -6.34 17.84
CA ARG A 403 11.30 -6.07 18.98
C ARG A 403 11.85 -4.64 19.01
N LEU A 404 11.02 -3.68 18.63
CA LEU A 404 11.37 -2.25 18.58
C LEU A 404 11.11 -1.58 19.93
N ALA A 405 12.09 -0.89 20.50
CA ALA A 405 11.90 0.00 21.64
C ALA A 405 11.25 1.33 21.21
N ASP A 406 10.69 2.07 22.16
CA ASP A 406 10.07 3.38 21.86
C ASP A 406 11.09 4.36 21.24
N ASN A 407 12.35 4.29 21.68
CA ASN A 407 13.44 5.08 21.11
C ASN A 407 13.83 4.65 19.68
N ASP A 408 13.57 3.40 19.28
CA ASP A 408 13.75 2.98 17.88
C ASP A 408 12.68 3.62 17.01
N LEU A 409 11.41 3.63 17.46
CA LEU A 409 10.31 4.28 16.73
C LEU A 409 10.54 5.78 16.52
N LEU A 410 11.03 6.48 17.55
CA LEU A 410 11.39 7.90 17.44
C LEU A 410 12.55 8.12 16.46
N ARG A 411 13.59 7.28 16.51
CA ARG A 411 14.70 7.34 15.54
C ARG A 411 14.24 7.07 14.12
N HIS A 412 13.36 6.09 13.92
CA HIS A 412 12.77 5.81 12.61
C HIS A 412 12.03 7.02 12.05
N TYR A 413 11.19 7.66 12.87
CA TYR A 413 10.50 8.89 12.48
C TYR A 413 11.47 10.03 12.14
N GLN A 414 12.51 10.23 12.95
CA GLN A 414 13.55 11.23 12.69
C GLN A 414 14.36 10.94 11.42
N ALA A 415 14.51 9.67 11.04
CA ALA A 415 15.09 9.23 9.78
C ALA A 415 14.12 9.38 8.58
N GLY A 416 12.92 9.93 8.79
CA GLY A 416 11.93 10.21 7.76
C GLY A 416 10.91 9.09 7.54
N HIS A 417 10.86 8.07 8.40
CA HIS A 417 9.86 7.01 8.28
C HIS A 417 8.46 7.47 8.70
N VAL A 418 7.49 7.24 7.81
CA VAL A 418 6.06 7.43 8.07
C VAL A 418 5.26 6.22 7.62
N CYS A 419 4.13 5.98 8.27
CA CYS A 419 3.26 4.85 7.95
C CYS A 419 2.85 4.87 6.46
N GLY A 420 3.18 3.81 5.73
CA GLY A 420 2.86 3.65 4.32
C GLY A 420 3.88 4.21 3.33
N ASP A 421 5.05 4.65 3.81
CA ASP A 421 6.18 4.97 2.93
C ASP A 421 6.92 3.71 2.43
N ALA A 422 8.02 3.94 1.70
CA ALA A 422 8.90 2.88 1.20
C ALA A 422 10.17 2.69 2.06
N ASN A 423 10.26 3.34 3.23
CA ASN A 423 11.38 3.19 4.16
C ASN A 423 11.10 1.99 5.06
N ASP A 424 11.30 0.80 4.51
CA ASP A 424 10.95 -0.48 5.14
C ASP A 424 12.09 -1.10 5.98
N LEU A 425 13.33 -0.63 5.78
CA LEU A 425 14.53 -1.03 6.54
C LEU A 425 15.32 0.20 7.02
N ILE A 426 15.55 0.29 8.33
CA ILE A 426 16.40 1.31 8.96
C ILE A 426 17.48 0.59 9.75
N ASP A 427 18.74 0.85 9.42
CA ASP A 427 19.91 0.16 10.00
C ASP A 427 19.80 -1.37 9.95
N GLY A 428 19.19 -1.90 8.88
CA GLY A 428 18.95 -3.34 8.68
C GLY A 428 17.78 -3.91 9.49
N GLN A 429 17.10 -3.10 10.32
CA GLN A 429 15.89 -3.51 11.03
C GLN A 429 14.61 -3.18 10.24
N PRO A 430 13.64 -4.10 10.18
CA PRO A 430 12.37 -3.85 9.55
C PRO A 430 11.52 -2.85 10.33
N THR A 431 10.89 -1.91 9.63
CA THR A 431 9.93 -0.95 10.19
C THR A 431 8.48 -1.47 10.17
N GLY A 432 8.27 -2.64 9.56
CA GLY A 432 6.97 -3.28 9.35
C GLY A 432 7.13 -4.72 8.90
N SER A 433 6.05 -5.34 8.43
CA SER A 433 6.12 -6.72 7.94
C SER A 433 5.18 -6.98 6.77
N VAL A 434 5.14 -8.24 6.31
CA VAL A 434 4.22 -8.74 5.28
C VAL A 434 3.12 -9.56 5.94
N ARG A 435 1.86 -9.30 5.60
CA ARG A 435 0.70 -10.05 6.09
C ARG A 435 -0.08 -10.62 4.92
N VAL A 436 -0.32 -11.93 5.00
CA VAL A 436 -1.28 -12.64 4.16
C VAL A 436 -2.46 -13.12 4.99
N SER A 437 -3.65 -13.05 4.41
CA SER A 437 -4.88 -13.43 5.08
C SER A 437 -5.87 -14.06 4.11
N PHE A 438 -6.51 -15.14 4.57
CA PHE A 438 -7.29 -16.05 3.74
C PHE A 438 -8.79 -15.83 3.94
N GLY A 439 -9.54 -15.88 2.85
CA GLY A 439 -10.99 -15.79 2.83
C GLY A 439 -11.64 -17.10 2.41
N TYR A 440 -12.97 -17.14 2.49
CA TYR A 440 -13.75 -18.30 2.05
C TYR A 440 -13.60 -18.61 0.55
N CYS A 441 -13.23 -17.62 -0.26
CA CYS A 441 -12.92 -17.79 -1.68
C CYS A 441 -11.47 -18.18 -1.98
N THR A 442 -10.58 -18.18 -0.98
CA THR A 442 -9.15 -18.48 -1.19
C THR A 442 -8.94 -19.99 -1.35
N ARG A 443 -8.02 -20.36 -2.24
CA ARG A 443 -7.71 -21.74 -2.59
C ARG A 443 -6.32 -22.14 -2.10
N THR A 444 -6.06 -23.44 -2.03
CA THR A 444 -4.71 -23.97 -1.77
C THR A 444 -3.72 -23.57 -2.86
N ALA A 445 -4.17 -23.46 -4.12
CA ALA A 445 -3.35 -22.96 -5.23
C ALA A 445 -2.84 -21.53 -5.01
N ASP A 446 -3.58 -20.69 -4.30
CA ASP A 446 -3.18 -19.31 -3.99
C ASP A 446 -2.01 -19.30 -2.96
N VAL A 447 -2.05 -20.21 -1.98
CA VAL A 447 -0.93 -20.47 -1.06
C VAL A 447 0.30 -20.96 -1.83
N ALA A 448 0.13 -21.93 -2.73
CA ALA A 448 1.21 -22.45 -3.54
C ALA A 448 1.85 -21.38 -4.44
N ARG A 449 1.06 -20.43 -4.96
CA ARG A 449 1.56 -19.30 -5.75
C ARG A 449 2.41 -18.34 -4.91
N LEU A 450 1.99 -18.03 -3.68
CA LEU A 450 2.78 -17.23 -2.74
C LEU A 450 4.11 -17.92 -2.40
N VAL A 451 4.05 -19.16 -1.93
CA VAL A 451 5.23 -19.93 -1.53
C VAL A 451 6.16 -20.13 -2.73
N GLY A 452 5.61 -20.40 -3.92
CA GLY A 452 6.36 -20.51 -5.17
C GLY A 452 7.06 -19.21 -5.55
N MET A 453 6.42 -18.05 -5.38
CA MET A 453 7.06 -16.75 -5.58
C MET A 453 8.22 -16.56 -4.59
N ILE A 454 8.01 -16.81 -3.30
CA ILE A 454 9.08 -16.66 -2.29
C ILE A 454 10.24 -17.62 -2.58
N ARG A 455 9.91 -18.87 -2.93
CA ARG A 455 10.89 -19.89 -3.30
C ARG A 455 11.71 -19.48 -4.52
N ARG A 456 11.08 -19.00 -5.58
CA ARG A 456 11.79 -18.59 -6.80
C ARG A 456 12.60 -17.31 -6.61
N CYS A 457 12.13 -16.39 -5.78
CA CYS A 457 12.73 -15.06 -5.67
C CYS A 457 13.76 -14.94 -4.56
N TYR A 458 13.62 -15.66 -3.46
CA TYR A 458 14.43 -15.41 -2.25
C TYR A 458 15.13 -16.66 -1.72
N VAL A 459 14.75 -17.87 -2.17
CA VAL A 459 15.49 -19.08 -1.76
C VAL A 459 16.73 -19.22 -2.63
N ARG A 460 17.89 -19.20 -1.99
CA ARG A 460 19.16 -19.51 -2.65
C ARG A 460 19.29 -21.02 -2.82
N ALA A 461 19.25 -21.50 -4.06
CA ALA A 461 19.24 -22.93 -4.39
C ALA A 461 20.63 -23.61 -4.40
N SER A 462 21.72 -22.83 -4.47
CA SER A 462 23.09 -23.36 -4.45
C SER A 462 24.05 -22.47 -3.67
N LEU A 463 24.95 -23.12 -2.91
CA LEU A 463 26.13 -22.49 -2.31
C LEU A 463 27.20 -22.14 -3.35
N THR A 464 27.11 -22.70 -4.58
CA THR A 464 28.13 -22.60 -5.62
C THR A 464 27.84 -21.57 -6.74
N GLY A 465 26.70 -20.86 -6.71
CA GLY A 465 26.59 -19.53 -7.35
C GLY A 465 27.41 -18.52 -6.53
N PRO A 466 28.06 -17.50 -7.11
CA PRO A 466 29.34 -16.98 -6.64
C PRO A 466 29.35 -16.54 -5.16
N LEU A 467 29.67 -17.50 -4.29
CA LEU A 467 30.38 -17.37 -3.03
C LEU A 467 31.60 -18.30 -3.09
N THR A 468 32.36 -18.22 -4.18
CA THR A 468 33.80 -18.32 -4.02
C THR A 468 34.27 -16.95 -3.55
N VAL A 469 34.39 -16.81 -2.23
CA VAL A 469 35.43 -15.95 -1.65
C VAL A 469 36.77 -16.60 -2.01
N GLY A 470 37.12 -16.57 -3.29
CA GLY A 470 38.50 -16.32 -3.63
C GLY A 470 38.69 -14.88 -3.23
N THR A 471 39.46 -14.64 -2.17
CA THR A 471 39.98 -13.32 -1.82
C THR A 471 40.86 -12.88 -2.98
N LEU A 472 40.24 -12.47 -4.09
CA LEU A 472 40.88 -11.57 -5.02
C LEU A 472 41.00 -10.28 -4.25
N SER A 473 42.22 -9.93 -3.86
CA SER A 473 42.46 -8.62 -3.28
C SER A 473 41.91 -7.57 -4.25
N ARG A 474 41.58 -6.37 -3.73
CA ARG A 474 41.20 -5.21 -4.54
C ARG A 474 42.14 -5.05 -5.76
N ASP A 475 43.43 -5.37 -5.57
CA ASP A 475 44.47 -5.33 -6.61
C ASP A 475 44.37 -6.43 -7.68
N GLN A 476 43.81 -7.60 -7.35
CA GLN A 476 43.62 -8.71 -8.30
C GLN A 476 42.35 -8.53 -9.14
N ILE A 477 41.30 -7.91 -8.58
CA ILE A 477 40.15 -7.42 -9.35
C ILE A 477 40.61 -6.29 -10.29
N LEU A 478 41.46 -5.38 -9.81
CA LEU A 478 42.09 -4.32 -10.62
C LEU A 478 42.99 -4.89 -11.75
N ALA A 479 43.60 -6.06 -11.57
CA ALA A 479 44.45 -6.69 -12.58
C ALA A 479 43.65 -7.36 -13.72
N GLN A 480 42.44 -7.85 -13.46
CA GLN A 480 41.56 -8.45 -14.49
C GLN A 480 40.91 -7.41 -15.42
N TYR A 481 40.83 -6.14 -15.00
CA TYR A 481 40.32 -5.03 -15.80
C TYR A 481 41.43 -4.17 -16.44
N LYS A 482 42.63 -4.74 -16.68
CA LYS A 482 43.66 -4.07 -17.51
C LYS A 482 43.30 -4.15 -18.99
N GLY A 483 42.47 -3.21 -19.44
CA GLY A 483 42.19 -3.07 -20.86
C GLY A 483 41.12 -2.06 -21.24
N TYR A 484 40.84 -1.01 -20.46
CA TYR A 484 40.04 0.12 -20.96
C TYR A 484 40.62 1.46 -20.50
N ASP A 485 40.82 2.32 -21.48
CA ASP A 485 41.21 3.71 -21.37
C ASP A 485 40.31 4.50 -20.39
N ARG A 486 40.81 5.68 -20.00
CA ARG A 486 40.16 6.69 -19.15
C ARG A 486 38.62 6.71 -19.26
N PRO A 487 37.86 6.93 -18.15
CA PRO A 487 36.41 6.95 -18.20
C PRO A 487 35.90 7.87 -19.30
N ARG A 488 34.88 7.43 -20.04
CA ARG A 488 34.37 8.16 -21.21
C ARG A 488 32.86 8.10 -21.29
N LEU A 489 32.27 9.13 -21.89
CA LEU A 489 30.86 9.13 -22.26
C LEU A 489 30.67 8.23 -23.49
N VAL A 490 29.93 7.13 -23.37
CA VAL A 490 29.75 6.17 -24.47
C VAL A 490 28.50 6.42 -25.29
N GLN A 491 27.43 6.94 -24.67
CA GLN A 491 26.17 7.20 -25.35
C GLN A 491 25.40 8.33 -24.67
N ILE A 492 24.77 9.17 -25.48
CA ILE A 492 23.74 10.13 -25.06
C ILE A 492 22.37 9.59 -25.50
N CYS A 493 21.42 9.57 -24.56
CA CYS A 493 20.05 9.12 -24.76
C CYS A 493 19.07 10.24 -24.37
N LEU A 494 18.10 10.50 -25.24
CA LEU A 494 16.99 11.40 -24.97
C LEU A 494 15.70 10.61 -24.77
N TYR A 495 14.82 11.15 -23.94
CA TYR A 495 13.45 10.70 -23.75
C TYR A 495 12.49 11.88 -23.98
N PRO A 496 12.34 12.36 -25.23
CA PRO A 496 11.50 13.53 -25.53
C PRO A 496 10.06 13.41 -25.03
N VAL A 497 9.47 12.21 -25.14
CA VAL A 497 8.15 11.87 -24.58
C VAL A 497 8.35 11.04 -23.31
N LYS A 498 7.78 11.50 -22.18
CA LYS A 498 7.85 10.81 -20.89
C LYS A 498 7.29 9.39 -21.02
N SER A 499 8.01 8.43 -20.45
CA SER A 499 7.67 6.99 -20.50
C SER A 499 7.74 6.32 -21.90
N CYS A 500 8.18 7.01 -22.96
CA CYS A 500 8.47 6.37 -24.24
C CYS A 500 9.92 5.83 -24.32
N GLY A 501 10.26 5.12 -25.39
CA GLY A 501 11.61 4.60 -25.63
C GLY A 501 12.69 5.69 -25.80
N PRO A 502 13.98 5.31 -25.73
CA PRO A 502 15.07 6.27 -25.94
C PRO A 502 15.24 6.63 -27.42
N TYR A 503 15.60 7.89 -27.67
CA TYR A 503 16.36 8.27 -28.87
C TYR A 503 17.85 8.22 -28.53
N ARG A 504 18.61 7.38 -29.24
CA ARG A 504 20.07 7.31 -29.12
C ARG A 504 20.69 8.29 -30.11
N VAL A 505 21.42 9.28 -29.60
CA VAL A 505 22.09 10.30 -30.43
C VAL A 505 23.09 9.62 -31.36
N THR A 506 22.92 9.82 -32.67
CA THR A 506 23.76 9.24 -33.73
C THR A 506 24.88 10.18 -34.20
N GLY A 507 24.67 11.49 -34.12
CA GLY A 507 25.64 12.52 -34.53
C GLY A 507 26.84 12.69 -33.59
N GLY A 508 26.95 11.88 -32.54
CA GLY A 508 28.07 11.89 -31.61
C GLY A 508 28.13 13.10 -30.67
N CYS A 509 27.24 14.07 -30.79
CA CYS A 509 27.12 15.20 -29.86
C CYS A 509 25.67 15.67 -29.71
N TRP A 510 25.37 16.33 -28.59
CA TRP A 510 24.05 16.92 -28.34
C TRP A 510 24.15 18.21 -27.52
N PRO A 511 23.35 19.25 -27.84
CA PRO A 511 23.37 20.51 -27.11
C PRO A 511 22.76 20.37 -25.72
N LEU A 512 23.38 21.06 -24.76
CA LEU A 512 22.83 21.29 -23.43
C LEU A 512 21.95 22.55 -23.42
N SER A 513 21.06 22.59 -22.44
CA SER A 513 20.13 23.66 -22.15
C SER A 513 20.01 23.81 -20.64
N ALA A 514 19.37 24.88 -20.18
CA ALA A 514 19.19 25.14 -18.75
C ALA A 514 18.39 24.04 -18.00
N THR A 515 17.63 23.20 -18.73
CA THR A 515 16.86 22.07 -18.17
C THR A 515 17.55 20.71 -18.35
N GLY A 516 18.76 20.65 -18.90
CA GLY A 516 19.49 19.42 -19.25
C GLY A 516 19.73 19.29 -20.76
N LEU A 517 19.58 18.09 -21.32
CA LEU A 517 19.73 17.87 -22.77
C LEU A 517 18.58 18.53 -23.55
N ARG A 518 18.87 19.25 -24.63
CA ARG A 518 17.84 19.91 -25.45
C ARG A 518 16.78 18.88 -25.89
N TYR A 519 15.51 19.23 -25.73
CA TYR A 519 14.32 18.41 -26.04
C TYR A 519 14.06 17.20 -25.14
N ASP A 520 14.85 16.95 -24.10
CA ASP A 520 14.58 15.85 -23.16
C ASP A 520 13.32 16.15 -22.33
N ARG A 521 12.41 15.16 -22.29
CA ARG A 521 11.15 15.18 -21.52
C ARG A 521 10.27 16.41 -21.77
N ALA A 522 10.22 16.89 -23.01
CA ALA A 522 9.36 18.01 -23.39
C ALA A 522 7.87 17.64 -23.55
N PHE A 523 7.54 16.35 -23.67
CA PHE A 523 6.19 15.86 -23.94
C PHE A 523 5.74 14.78 -22.95
N LEU A 524 4.43 14.62 -22.79
CA LEU A 524 3.80 13.57 -21.99
C LEU A 524 2.48 13.11 -22.63
N ILE A 525 2.13 11.84 -22.41
CA ILE A 525 0.85 11.27 -22.86
C ILE A 525 -0.12 11.25 -21.68
N VAL A 526 -1.37 11.70 -21.89
CA VAL A 526 -2.45 11.63 -20.90
C VAL A 526 -3.66 10.87 -21.43
N ASP A 527 -4.52 10.42 -20.53
CA ASP A 527 -5.87 9.98 -20.88
C ASP A 527 -6.86 11.16 -20.99
N GLU A 528 -8.12 10.84 -21.32
CA GLU A 528 -9.23 11.78 -21.49
C GLU A 528 -9.55 12.62 -20.25
N HIS A 529 -9.04 12.22 -19.07
CA HIS A 529 -9.19 12.95 -17.81
C HIS A 529 -7.94 13.76 -17.43
N GLY A 530 -6.94 13.82 -18.32
CA GLY A 530 -5.68 14.52 -18.06
C GLY A 530 -4.78 13.80 -17.07
N VAL A 531 -4.94 12.49 -16.86
CA VAL A 531 -4.03 11.69 -16.03
C VAL A 531 -2.84 11.25 -16.86
N ALA A 532 -1.62 11.50 -16.38
CA ALA A 532 -0.39 11.10 -17.07
C ALA A 532 -0.26 9.57 -17.17
N MET A 533 -0.06 9.07 -18.39
CA MET A 533 0.27 7.67 -18.65
C MET A 533 1.73 7.39 -18.31
N THR A 534 1.99 6.19 -17.80
CA THR A 534 3.35 5.74 -17.43
C THR A 534 3.57 4.31 -17.89
N GLN A 535 4.82 3.88 -18.12
CA GLN A 535 5.10 2.47 -18.47
C GLN A 535 4.64 1.48 -17.38
N LYS A 536 4.45 1.93 -16.13
CA LYS A 536 3.88 1.09 -15.07
C LYS A 536 2.41 0.74 -15.32
N LYS A 537 1.64 1.66 -15.92
CA LYS A 537 0.25 1.43 -16.30
C LYS A 537 0.18 0.80 -17.70
N LEU A 538 1.02 1.26 -18.62
CA LEU A 538 1.01 0.88 -20.03
C LEU A 538 2.45 0.58 -20.53
N PRO A 539 2.98 -0.64 -20.33
CA PRO A 539 4.35 -1.00 -20.73
C PRO A 539 4.66 -0.76 -22.21
N GLU A 540 3.66 -0.96 -23.09
CA GLU A 540 3.75 -0.73 -24.54
C GLU A 540 4.27 0.67 -24.93
N MET A 541 4.15 1.67 -24.04
CA MET A 541 4.76 2.99 -24.28
C MET A 541 6.27 2.91 -24.58
N CYS A 542 6.99 1.90 -24.07
CA CYS A 542 8.41 1.74 -24.39
C CYS A 542 8.66 1.52 -25.89
N ARG A 543 7.69 0.97 -26.64
CA ARG A 543 7.79 0.66 -28.08
C ARG A 543 7.56 1.87 -28.97
N ILE A 544 7.02 2.97 -28.42
CA ILE A 544 7.05 4.27 -29.10
C ILE A 544 8.49 4.79 -29.04
N ARG A 545 9.17 4.86 -30.19
CA ARG A 545 10.57 5.29 -30.31
C ARG A 545 10.66 6.66 -30.96
N PRO A 546 11.19 7.68 -30.27
CA PRO A 546 11.43 8.98 -30.87
C PRO A 546 12.74 8.98 -31.68
N THR A 547 12.78 9.78 -32.74
CA THR A 547 13.99 10.28 -33.40
C THR A 547 13.93 11.81 -33.48
N VAL A 548 15.05 12.49 -33.26
CA VAL A 548 15.09 13.95 -33.31
C VAL A 548 16.17 14.40 -34.29
N GLU A 549 15.77 15.09 -35.36
CA GLU A 549 16.67 15.60 -36.39
C GLU A 549 16.21 16.99 -36.86
N ARG A 550 17.13 17.95 -36.96
CA ARG A 550 16.85 19.31 -37.47
C ARG A 550 15.59 19.95 -36.84
N ASP A 551 15.52 19.91 -35.51
CA ASP A 551 14.41 20.45 -34.71
C ASP A 551 13.04 19.84 -35.04
N ARG A 552 13.03 18.60 -35.55
CA ARG A 552 11.82 17.78 -35.74
C ARG A 552 11.92 16.48 -34.96
N MET A 553 10.85 16.15 -34.25
CA MET A 553 10.69 14.86 -33.58
C MET A 553 9.77 13.96 -34.41
N THR A 554 10.25 12.78 -34.75
CA THR A 554 9.45 11.73 -35.36
C THR A 554 9.23 10.59 -34.36
N LEU A 555 8.00 10.17 -34.15
CA LEU A 555 7.65 9.02 -33.32
C LEU A 555 7.35 7.82 -34.21
N HIS A 556 7.99 6.71 -33.88
CA HIS A 556 7.88 5.43 -34.56
C HIS A 556 7.24 4.39 -33.63
N HIS A 557 6.44 3.49 -34.18
CA HIS A 557 5.93 2.32 -33.46
C HIS A 557 6.01 1.11 -34.40
N ASP A 558 6.55 -0.01 -33.94
CA ASP A 558 6.85 -1.18 -34.77
C ASP A 558 5.62 -1.84 -35.41
N GLN A 559 4.42 -1.60 -34.87
CA GLN A 559 3.15 -2.10 -35.42
C GLN A 559 2.41 -1.08 -36.31
N LEU A 560 2.94 0.14 -36.49
CA LEU A 560 2.33 1.15 -37.35
C LEU A 560 3.21 1.41 -38.57
N GLU A 561 2.60 1.47 -39.75
CA GLU A 561 3.31 1.83 -40.99
C GLU A 561 3.54 3.35 -41.11
N ASP A 562 2.68 4.16 -40.47
CA ASP A 562 2.75 5.62 -40.50
C ASP A 562 3.46 6.21 -39.28
N GLU A 563 4.27 7.24 -39.50
CA GLU A 563 5.05 7.93 -38.47
C GLU A 563 4.38 9.26 -38.05
N LEU A 564 4.54 9.65 -36.78
CA LEU A 564 4.08 10.94 -36.29
C LEU A 564 5.23 11.95 -36.24
N VAL A 565 5.19 12.95 -37.11
CA VAL A 565 6.18 14.03 -37.18
C VAL A 565 5.65 15.27 -36.47
N ILE A 566 6.44 15.82 -35.54
CA ILE A 566 6.16 17.02 -34.75
C ILE A 566 7.32 18.00 -34.93
N ASP A 567 7.01 19.20 -35.41
CA ASP A 567 7.98 20.30 -35.54
C ASP A 567 8.18 20.97 -34.17
N LEU A 568 9.41 20.94 -33.65
CA LEU A 568 9.71 21.38 -32.29
C LEU A 568 9.79 22.91 -32.18
N ASP A 569 10.15 23.60 -33.27
CA ASP A 569 10.33 25.04 -33.35
C ASP A 569 9.02 25.78 -33.71
N GLU A 570 8.22 25.25 -34.63
CA GLU A 570 6.89 25.82 -34.94
C GLU A 570 5.94 25.72 -33.75
N ALA A 571 6.03 24.62 -33.00
CA ALA A 571 5.17 24.42 -31.84
C ALA A 571 5.48 25.41 -30.70
N GLU A 572 6.70 25.98 -30.57
CA GLU A 572 6.96 27.08 -29.61
C GLU A 572 6.18 28.36 -29.95
N ARG A 573 5.92 28.60 -31.24
CA ARG A 573 5.17 29.78 -31.71
C ARG A 573 3.65 29.58 -31.56
N LEU A 574 3.18 28.34 -31.74
CA LEU A 574 1.77 27.94 -31.55
C LEU A 574 1.37 27.84 -30.07
N ASP A 575 2.30 27.48 -29.18
CA ASP A 575 2.10 27.44 -27.72
C ASP A 575 1.71 28.80 -27.13
N ALA A 576 2.08 29.91 -27.79
CA ALA A 576 1.68 31.26 -27.37
C ALA A 576 0.21 31.60 -27.67
N ALA A 577 -0.47 30.82 -28.52
CA ALA A 577 -1.83 31.09 -29.00
C ALA A 577 -2.91 30.11 -28.46
N ARG A 578 -2.51 29.03 -27.78
CA ARG A 578 -3.43 28.01 -27.23
C ARG A 578 -3.51 28.10 -25.71
N GLU A 579 -4.71 27.97 -25.13
CA GLU A 579 -4.85 27.92 -23.68
C GLU A 579 -4.27 26.61 -23.12
N PRO A 580 -3.42 26.67 -22.07
CA PRO A 580 -2.83 25.49 -21.47
C PRO A 580 -3.90 24.67 -20.73
N ILE A 581 -3.86 23.35 -20.90
CA ILE A 581 -4.69 22.42 -20.15
C ILE A 581 -4.04 22.19 -18.78
N GLN A 582 -4.82 22.39 -17.71
CA GLN A 582 -4.39 22.07 -16.36
C GLN A 582 -4.50 20.56 -16.13
N LEU A 583 -3.38 19.90 -15.87
CA LEU A 583 -3.35 18.47 -15.59
C LEU A 583 -3.90 18.17 -14.21
N CYS A 584 -4.67 17.07 -14.09
CA CYS A 584 -5.20 16.61 -12.82
C CYS A 584 -4.07 16.23 -11.85
N GLN A 585 -4.17 16.72 -10.61
CA GLN A 585 -3.26 16.32 -9.52
C GLN A 585 -3.45 14.83 -9.22
N THR A 586 -2.42 14.03 -9.48
CA THR A 586 -2.36 12.64 -9.01
C THR A 586 -1.25 12.53 -7.96
N LYS A 587 -1.34 11.55 -7.04
CA LYS A 587 -0.31 11.28 -6.02
C LYS A 587 1.12 11.02 -6.57
N VAL A 588 1.28 10.92 -7.90
CA VAL A 588 2.54 10.58 -8.58
C VAL A 588 3.31 11.81 -9.07
N CYS A 589 2.64 12.95 -9.23
CA CYS A 589 3.27 14.24 -9.53
C CYS A 589 2.94 15.20 -8.38
N LEU A 590 3.96 15.56 -7.60
CA LEU A 590 3.79 16.49 -6.47
C LEU A 590 3.35 17.90 -6.92
N ASP A 591 3.62 18.25 -8.19
CA ASP A 591 3.28 19.54 -8.79
C ASP A 591 2.26 19.39 -9.94
N SER A 592 1.30 20.32 -10.03
CA SER A 592 0.38 20.42 -11.17
C SER A 592 1.13 21.01 -12.37
N VAL A 593 1.32 20.22 -13.44
CA VAL A 593 1.97 20.71 -14.65
C VAL A 593 0.92 21.23 -15.65
N GLN A 594 1.22 22.35 -16.31
CA GLN A 594 0.43 22.85 -17.45
C GLN A 594 1.02 22.37 -18.77
N GLY A 595 0.18 21.80 -19.64
CA GLY A 595 0.58 21.30 -20.96
C GLY A 595 -0.28 21.87 -22.08
N VAL A 596 0.32 22.04 -23.27
CA VAL A 596 -0.39 22.41 -24.50
C VAL A 596 -0.65 21.16 -25.33
N ASP A 597 -1.87 21.03 -25.81
CA ASP A 597 -2.30 19.90 -26.61
C ASP A 597 -1.76 19.94 -28.05
N CYS A 598 -1.12 18.85 -28.46
CA CYS A 598 -0.57 18.69 -29.81
C CYS A 598 -1.64 18.43 -30.89
N GLY A 599 -2.92 18.28 -30.52
CA GLY A 599 -4.06 18.19 -31.43
C GLY A 599 -4.45 16.78 -31.87
N GLU A 600 -5.56 16.68 -32.61
CA GLU A 600 -6.23 15.40 -32.94
C GLU A 600 -5.33 14.41 -33.68
N ARG A 601 -4.52 14.87 -34.63
CA ARG A 601 -3.58 13.98 -35.35
C ARG A 601 -2.62 13.27 -34.39
N CYS A 602 -2.13 13.97 -33.37
CA CYS A 602 -1.25 13.38 -32.38
C CYS A 602 -2.01 12.42 -31.46
N ALA A 603 -3.21 12.82 -31.03
CA ALA A 603 -4.09 12.00 -30.18
C ALA A 603 -4.48 10.68 -30.85
N ASP A 604 -4.89 10.72 -32.11
CA ASP A 604 -5.25 9.53 -32.90
C ASP A 604 -4.06 8.58 -33.07
N TRP A 605 -2.88 9.12 -33.37
CA TRP A 605 -1.69 8.29 -33.57
C TRP A 605 -1.24 7.62 -32.27
N VAL A 606 -1.17 8.34 -31.14
CA VAL A 606 -0.78 7.72 -29.85
C VAL A 606 -1.82 6.72 -29.35
N SER A 607 -3.11 6.98 -29.61
CA SER A 607 -4.20 6.06 -29.27
C SER A 607 -4.11 4.76 -30.06
N ARG A 608 -3.82 4.84 -31.37
CA ARG A 608 -3.59 3.67 -32.23
C ARG A 608 -2.33 2.90 -31.82
N ALA A 609 -1.23 3.61 -31.60
CA ALA A 609 0.05 3.00 -31.22
C ALA A 609 -0.06 2.18 -29.93
N LEU A 610 -0.85 2.65 -28.96
CA LEU A 610 -0.98 2.01 -27.65
C LEU A 610 -2.24 1.14 -27.50
N GLY A 611 -3.10 1.09 -28.51
CA GLY A 611 -4.37 0.34 -28.47
C GLY A 611 -5.36 0.84 -27.42
N VAL A 612 -5.28 2.11 -27.01
CA VAL A 612 -6.13 2.72 -25.99
C VAL A 612 -6.77 3.99 -26.55
N SER A 613 -8.09 4.06 -26.54
CA SER A 613 -8.84 5.25 -26.99
C SER A 613 -8.72 6.41 -26.01
N GLY A 614 -8.81 7.63 -26.54
CA GLY A 614 -8.89 8.86 -25.73
C GLY A 614 -7.55 9.35 -25.19
N LEU A 615 -6.42 8.86 -25.73
CA LEU A 615 -5.10 9.35 -25.34
C LEU A 615 -4.76 10.66 -26.07
N ARG A 616 -4.10 11.58 -25.36
CA ARG A 616 -3.63 12.85 -25.91
C ARG A 616 -2.15 13.05 -25.63
N LEU A 617 -1.45 13.65 -26.59
CA LEU A 617 -0.04 14.04 -26.44
C LEU A 617 0.01 15.52 -26.09
N LEU A 618 0.63 15.84 -24.96
CA LEU A 618 0.80 17.21 -24.50
C LEU A 618 2.28 17.60 -24.50
N ARG A 619 2.56 18.86 -24.84
CA ARG A 619 3.86 19.52 -24.70
C ARG A 619 3.89 20.35 -23.42
N GLN A 620 5.02 20.41 -22.72
CA GLN A 620 5.18 21.28 -21.56
C GLN A 620 5.11 22.77 -21.96
N SER A 621 4.34 23.57 -21.22
CA SER A 621 4.18 25.01 -21.49
C SER A 621 5.42 25.84 -21.11
N ALA A 622 5.78 26.81 -21.95
CA ALA A 622 6.84 27.78 -21.70
C ALA A 622 6.59 28.72 -20.49
N GLN A 623 5.33 28.85 -20.03
CA GLN A 623 5.01 29.63 -18.82
C GLN A 623 5.39 28.87 -17.53
N GLU A 624 5.36 27.55 -17.56
CA GLU A 624 5.75 26.71 -16.42
C GLU A 624 7.27 26.75 -16.19
N THR A 625 8.05 26.73 -17.29
CA THR A 625 9.50 26.96 -17.27
C THR A 625 9.86 28.30 -16.59
N ARG A 626 9.03 29.35 -16.79
CA ARG A 626 9.22 30.67 -16.15
C ARG A 626 8.81 30.70 -14.67
N ARG A 627 7.88 29.85 -14.22
CA ARG A 627 7.54 29.72 -12.78
C ARG A 627 8.63 28.96 -12.03
N GLN A 628 9.15 27.89 -12.63
CA GLN A 628 10.28 27.13 -12.10
C GLN A 628 11.56 27.96 -11.97
N ARG A 629 11.76 29.00 -12.80
CA ARG A 629 12.85 29.99 -12.65
C ARG A 629 12.88 30.75 -11.31
N ARG A 630 11.80 30.76 -10.52
CA ARG A 630 11.75 31.45 -9.21
C ARG A 630 12.19 30.57 -8.05
N THR A 631 12.21 29.24 -8.24
CA THR A 631 12.83 28.28 -7.32
C THR A 631 14.22 27.97 -7.88
N ALA A 632 15.25 27.80 -7.05
CA ALA A 632 16.65 27.94 -7.46
C ALA A 632 17.21 26.91 -8.48
N ARG A 633 16.37 26.10 -9.17
CA ARG A 633 16.77 25.08 -10.16
C ARG A 633 15.70 24.88 -11.25
N GLU A 634 16.08 24.92 -12.53
CA GLU A 634 15.18 24.65 -13.68
C GLU A 634 15.09 23.12 -13.93
N LEU A 635 13.89 22.54 -13.77
CA LEU A 635 13.62 21.12 -14.07
C LEU A 635 12.48 21.03 -15.10
N SER A 636 12.67 20.33 -16.22
CA SER A 636 11.59 19.95 -17.16
C SER A 636 10.55 19.03 -16.46
N LEU A 637 9.75 18.23 -17.18
CA LEU A 637 8.89 17.13 -16.65
C LEU A 637 9.66 16.00 -15.90
N ASN A 638 10.80 16.34 -15.31
CA ASN A 638 11.71 15.54 -14.52
C ASN A 638 11.24 15.43 -13.08
N ASN A 639 11.27 14.21 -12.54
CA ASN A 639 10.74 13.96 -11.20
C ASN A 639 11.74 14.33 -10.08
N GLN A 640 13.05 14.35 -10.33
CA GLN A 640 14.07 14.48 -9.27
C GLN A 640 15.35 15.25 -9.68
N ALA A 641 15.84 15.14 -10.93
CA ALA A 641 17.02 15.87 -11.41
C ALA A 641 17.02 16.04 -12.94
N GLN A 642 17.93 16.87 -13.47
CA GLN A 642 18.00 17.19 -14.90
C GLN A 642 18.41 15.97 -15.75
N LEU A 643 19.45 15.25 -15.32
CA LEU A 643 20.02 14.14 -16.06
C LEU A 643 20.23 12.93 -15.15
N LEU A 644 20.11 11.73 -15.74
CA LEU A 644 20.49 10.49 -15.08
C LEU A 644 21.74 9.90 -15.74
N LEU A 645 22.78 9.68 -14.95
CA LEU A 645 24.00 9.02 -15.39
C LEU A 645 23.99 7.53 -15.01
N ILE A 646 24.32 6.68 -15.98
CA ILE A 646 24.44 5.22 -15.82
C ILE A 646 25.82 4.79 -16.27
N ASN A 647 26.51 4.03 -15.43
CA ASN A 647 27.76 3.39 -15.81
C ASN A 647 27.48 2.01 -16.42
N ARG A 648 27.85 1.83 -17.69
CA ARG A 648 27.75 0.56 -18.42
C ARG A 648 28.51 -0.56 -17.71
N THR A 649 29.65 -0.26 -17.08
CA THR A 649 30.44 -1.23 -16.31
C THR A 649 29.67 -1.71 -15.07
N SER A 650 28.94 -0.82 -14.37
CA SER A 650 28.03 -1.19 -13.28
C SER A 650 26.89 -2.08 -13.75
N VAL A 651 26.31 -1.80 -14.92
CA VAL A 651 25.21 -2.62 -15.47
C VAL A 651 25.73 -4.02 -15.86
N ARG A 652 26.94 -4.11 -16.40
CA ARG A 652 27.60 -5.38 -16.71
C ARG A 652 27.84 -6.20 -15.43
N TRP A 653 28.43 -5.58 -14.41
CA TRP A 653 28.60 -6.19 -13.10
C TRP A 653 27.28 -6.70 -12.51
N LEU A 654 26.22 -5.91 -12.62
CA LEU A 654 24.90 -6.28 -12.13
C LEU A 654 24.32 -7.47 -12.92
N ARG A 655 24.44 -7.44 -14.25
CA ARG A 655 24.00 -8.53 -15.13
C ARG A 655 24.67 -9.85 -14.78
N ASP A 656 25.98 -9.80 -14.54
CA ASP A 656 26.79 -10.99 -14.24
C ASP A 656 26.49 -11.56 -12.84
N LYS A 657 25.75 -10.81 -11.99
CA LYS A 657 25.24 -11.26 -10.68
C LYS A 657 23.82 -11.84 -10.73
N VAL A 658 23.13 -11.75 -11.86
CA VAL A 658 21.79 -12.34 -12.00
C VAL A 658 21.94 -13.84 -12.22
N ASP A 659 21.46 -14.63 -11.25
CA ASP A 659 21.57 -16.10 -11.30
C ASP A 659 20.57 -16.73 -12.28
N ASP A 660 19.37 -16.17 -12.41
CA ASP A 660 18.28 -16.62 -13.30
C ASP A 660 17.43 -15.42 -13.75
N TRP A 661 17.18 -15.33 -15.06
CA TRP A 661 16.35 -14.29 -15.70
C TRP A 661 14.88 -14.72 -15.82
N ASP A 662 14.33 -15.35 -14.78
CA ASP A 662 12.98 -15.91 -14.72
C ASP A 662 12.68 -16.88 -15.89
N GLY A 663 13.67 -17.70 -16.27
CA GLY A 663 13.55 -18.63 -17.40
C GLY A 663 13.65 -17.99 -18.79
N ALA A 664 13.89 -16.68 -18.88
CA ALA A 664 14.23 -16.01 -20.14
C ALA A 664 15.75 -16.09 -20.43
N GLU A 665 16.12 -15.89 -21.69
CA GLU A 665 17.53 -15.73 -22.05
C GLU A 665 18.11 -14.46 -21.42
N MET A 666 19.38 -14.54 -21.00
CA MET A 666 20.09 -13.38 -20.46
C MET A 666 20.09 -12.23 -21.50
N PRO A 667 19.60 -11.03 -21.13
CA PRO A 667 19.53 -9.92 -22.05
C PRO A 667 20.93 -9.45 -22.48
N ALA A 668 21.04 -9.04 -23.74
CA ALA A 668 22.20 -8.33 -24.23
C ALA A 668 22.47 -7.09 -23.36
N LEU A 669 23.75 -6.73 -23.15
CA LEU A 669 24.14 -5.65 -22.24
C LEU A 669 23.44 -4.33 -22.59
N ASP A 670 23.39 -3.98 -23.87
CA ASP A 670 22.73 -2.75 -24.34
C ASP A 670 21.24 -2.72 -24.04
N SER A 671 20.54 -3.84 -24.23
CA SER A 671 19.12 -3.97 -23.87
C SER A 671 18.91 -3.77 -22.37
N LEU A 672 19.79 -4.35 -21.54
CA LEU A 672 19.71 -4.18 -20.10
C LEU A 672 20.02 -2.74 -19.65
N VAL A 673 21.01 -2.08 -20.25
CA VAL A 673 21.33 -0.67 -20.00
C VAL A 673 20.11 0.22 -20.27
N ASP A 674 19.34 -0.07 -21.32
CA ASP A 674 18.14 0.72 -21.66
C ASP A 674 17.05 0.65 -20.61
N ARG A 675 16.95 -0.47 -19.87
CA ARG A 675 15.99 -0.61 -18.77
C ARG A 675 16.23 0.43 -17.66
N PHE A 676 17.46 0.90 -17.48
CA PHE A 676 17.80 1.93 -16.50
C PHE A 676 17.44 3.34 -16.93
N ARG A 677 17.09 3.53 -18.21
CA ARG A 677 16.64 4.79 -18.78
C ARG A 677 17.57 5.98 -18.49
N GLY A 678 18.88 5.75 -18.58
CA GLY A 678 19.91 6.78 -18.36
C GLY A 678 19.99 7.77 -19.52
N ASN A 679 20.19 9.04 -19.22
CA ASN A 679 20.46 10.07 -20.22
C ASN A 679 21.92 10.03 -20.70
N LEU A 680 22.85 9.88 -19.75
CA LEU A 680 24.28 9.83 -20.02
C LEU A 680 24.79 8.44 -19.66
N ILE A 681 25.18 7.66 -20.67
CA ILE A 681 25.78 6.35 -20.45
C ILE A 681 27.28 6.51 -20.52
N ILE A 682 27.98 6.23 -19.43
CA ILE A 682 29.43 6.26 -19.35
C ILE A 682 29.99 4.85 -19.26
N GLU A 683 31.28 4.70 -19.53
CA GLU A 683 32.01 3.47 -19.24
C GLU A 683 33.27 3.83 -18.45
N THR A 684 33.35 3.30 -17.24
CA THR A 684 34.50 3.47 -16.34
C THR A 684 35.27 2.16 -16.20
N ALA A 685 36.46 2.22 -15.59
CA ALA A 685 37.25 1.03 -15.30
C ALA A 685 36.63 0.14 -14.21
N ARG A 686 35.89 0.71 -13.25
CA ARG A 686 35.34 -0.02 -12.09
C ARG A 686 33.82 0.10 -12.01
N PRO A 687 33.09 -1.00 -11.71
CA PRO A 687 31.66 -0.90 -11.43
C PRO A 687 31.43 -0.06 -10.17
N LEU A 688 30.32 0.68 -10.17
CA LEU A 688 29.78 1.50 -9.09
C LEU A 688 30.62 2.71 -8.66
N GLU A 689 31.75 2.96 -9.31
CA GLU A 689 32.62 4.11 -9.01
C GLU A 689 31.89 5.45 -9.10
N GLU A 690 30.87 5.56 -9.94
CA GLU A 690 30.02 6.75 -10.06
C GLU A 690 29.25 7.09 -8.77
N SER A 691 29.09 6.13 -7.86
CA SER A 691 28.32 6.30 -6.61
C SER A 691 29.03 7.17 -5.58
N ASP A 692 30.36 7.29 -5.69
CA ASP A 692 31.20 8.07 -4.76
C ASP A 692 31.44 9.50 -5.26
N TRP A 693 31.00 9.83 -6.48
CA TRP A 693 31.24 11.13 -7.08
C TRP A 693 30.30 12.19 -6.50
N GLN A 694 30.85 13.36 -6.21
CA GLN A 694 30.07 14.54 -5.80
C GLN A 694 29.97 15.57 -6.93
N ARG A 695 30.95 15.58 -7.83
CA ARG A 695 30.94 16.34 -9.08
C ARG A 695 31.43 15.47 -10.22
N VAL A 696 30.90 15.70 -11.42
CA VAL A 696 31.27 15.00 -12.66
C VAL A 696 31.64 16.04 -13.70
N ARG A 697 32.75 15.84 -14.39
CA ARG A 697 33.13 16.63 -15.56
C ARG A 697 33.17 15.74 -16.78
N ILE A 698 32.48 16.14 -17.83
CA ILE A 698 32.40 15.43 -19.11
C ILE A 698 32.89 16.38 -20.20
N GLY A 699 34.09 16.13 -20.73
CA GLY A 699 34.75 17.10 -21.61
C GLY A 699 34.95 18.45 -20.90
N ALA A 700 34.37 19.51 -21.48
CA ALA A 700 34.40 20.85 -20.90
C ALA A 700 33.25 21.15 -19.92
N SER A 701 32.19 20.33 -19.91
CA SER A 701 30.98 20.58 -19.11
C SER A 701 31.10 20.02 -17.69
N GLY A 702 30.69 20.81 -16.71
CA GLY A 702 30.65 20.44 -15.27
C GLY A 702 29.25 20.12 -14.79
N PHE A 703 29.15 19.15 -13.88
CA PHE A 703 27.89 18.71 -13.27
C PHE A 703 28.09 18.45 -11.77
N SER A 704 27.09 18.85 -10.98
CA SER A 704 26.93 18.44 -9.59
C SER A 704 26.14 17.13 -9.50
N VAL A 705 26.51 16.26 -8.54
CA VAL A 705 25.78 15.01 -8.26
C VAL A 705 24.75 15.30 -7.17
N ASP A 706 23.46 15.18 -7.52
CA ASP A 706 22.35 15.39 -6.58
C ASP A 706 22.14 14.20 -5.63
N GLY A 707 22.64 13.02 -6.01
CA GLY A 707 22.60 11.81 -5.20
C GLY A 707 22.25 10.54 -6.00
N PRO A 708 22.13 9.39 -5.32
CA PRO A 708 21.81 8.12 -5.97
C PRO A 708 20.36 8.06 -6.44
N CYS A 709 20.13 7.40 -7.58
CA CYS A 709 18.80 7.25 -8.16
C CYS A 709 18.08 6.02 -7.60
N THR A 710 16.94 6.25 -6.94
CA THR A 710 16.05 5.17 -6.47
C THR A 710 15.32 4.52 -7.65
N ARG A 711 15.47 3.21 -7.79
CA ARG A 711 14.88 2.37 -8.83
C ARG A 711 13.57 1.76 -8.38
N CYS A 712 12.69 1.58 -9.36
CA CYS A 712 11.39 0.96 -9.19
C CYS A 712 11.13 -0.02 -10.33
N GLN A 713 9.93 -0.61 -10.38
CA GLN A 713 9.47 -1.54 -11.42
C GLN A 713 9.67 -1.08 -12.88
N MET A 714 10.03 0.17 -13.13
CA MET A 714 10.38 0.65 -14.46
C MET A 714 11.54 -0.16 -15.09
N ILE A 715 12.55 -0.54 -14.29
CA ILE A 715 13.71 -1.29 -14.82
C ILE A 715 13.41 -2.77 -15.06
N CYS A 716 12.25 -3.25 -14.58
CA CYS A 716 11.73 -4.59 -14.82
C CYS A 716 11.06 -4.72 -16.19
N ILE A 717 10.89 -3.62 -16.93
CA ILE A 717 10.26 -3.63 -18.25
C ILE A 717 11.36 -3.71 -19.30
N ASP A 718 11.34 -4.80 -20.07
CA ASP A 718 12.15 -4.93 -21.26
C ASP A 718 11.78 -3.84 -22.26
N GLN A 719 12.72 -2.95 -22.55
CA GLN A 719 12.39 -1.74 -23.30
C GLN A 719 12.13 -2.01 -24.78
N SER A 720 12.46 -3.19 -25.33
CA SER A 720 12.17 -3.54 -26.73
C SER A 720 10.80 -4.21 -26.88
N SER A 721 10.44 -5.07 -25.94
CA SER A 721 9.22 -5.90 -26.02
C SER A 721 8.06 -5.42 -25.13
N GLY A 722 8.32 -4.62 -24.10
CA GLY A 722 7.32 -4.26 -23.08
C GLY A 722 7.06 -5.35 -22.04
N VAL A 723 7.69 -6.51 -22.17
CA VAL A 723 7.54 -7.65 -21.25
C VAL A 723 8.15 -7.32 -19.89
N ARG A 724 7.49 -7.78 -18.81
CA ARG A 724 7.94 -7.57 -17.43
C ARG A 724 8.74 -8.76 -16.92
N THR A 725 9.83 -8.49 -16.21
CA THR A 725 10.69 -9.47 -15.55
C THR A 725 11.00 -9.03 -14.11
N ALA A 726 11.29 -9.94 -13.18
CA ALA A 726 11.72 -9.56 -11.83
C ALA A 726 13.11 -8.87 -11.84
N GLU A 727 13.98 -9.32 -12.72
CA GLU A 727 15.34 -8.81 -12.86
C GLU A 727 15.40 -7.57 -13.76
N PRO A 728 16.34 -6.62 -13.51
CA PRO A 728 17.45 -6.70 -12.55
C PRO A 728 17.13 -6.14 -11.15
N LEU A 729 15.86 -5.79 -10.87
CA LEU A 729 15.48 -5.08 -9.65
C LEU A 729 15.75 -5.90 -8.39
N ARG A 730 15.46 -7.20 -8.42
CA ARG A 730 15.76 -8.16 -7.35
C ARG A 730 17.26 -8.19 -7.02
N THR A 731 18.11 -8.32 -8.05
CA THR A 731 19.56 -8.33 -7.86
C THR A 731 20.09 -7.02 -7.28
N ILE A 732 19.55 -5.86 -7.70
CA ILE A 732 19.90 -4.57 -7.09
C ILE A 732 19.57 -4.57 -5.60
N SER A 733 18.36 -4.99 -5.23
CA SER A 733 17.96 -5.00 -3.82
C SER A 733 18.93 -5.82 -2.97
N ARG A 734 19.27 -7.03 -3.43
CA ARG A 734 20.20 -7.94 -2.77
C ARG A 734 21.57 -7.31 -2.57
N GLU A 735 22.14 -6.72 -3.63
CA GLU A 735 23.49 -6.16 -3.59
C GLU A 735 23.62 -4.85 -2.81
N PHE A 736 22.53 -4.12 -2.63
CA PHE A 736 22.50 -2.83 -1.92
C PHE A 736 21.74 -2.89 -0.59
N GLY A 737 21.53 -4.09 -0.03
CA GLY A 737 20.93 -4.28 1.30
C GLY A 737 19.51 -3.71 1.42
N GLY A 738 18.64 -3.99 0.45
CA GLY A 738 17.27 -3.51 0.38
C GLY A 738 17.11 -2.09 -0.19
N ARG A 739 18.21 -1.35 -0.36
CA ARG A 739 18.18 -0.01 -0.94
C ARG A 739 18.17 -0.11 -2.45
N MET A 740 17.01 0.14 -3.07
CA MET A 740 16.83 0.11 -4.52
C MET A 740 17.55 1.27 -5.21
N ARG A 741 18.88 1.36 -5.18
CA ARG A 741 19.64 2.51 -5.72
C ARG A 741 20.59 2.04 -6.81
N PHE A 742 20.58 2.72 -7.96
CA PHE A 742 21.50 2.42 -9.05
C PHE A 742 21.67 3.63 -9.96
N GLY A 743 22.90 4.01 -10.30
CA GLY A 743 23.19 5.25 -11.05
C GLY A 743 22.96 6.52 -10.24
N VAL A 744 23.37 7.67 -10.81
CA VAL A 744 23.39 8.96 -10.10
C VAL A 744 22.67 10.06 -10.87
N TYR A 745 22.01 10.94 -10.13
CA TYR A 745 21.36 12.13 -10.66
C TYR A 745 22.37 13.28 -10.80
N LEU A 746 22.30 13.98 -11.93
CA LEU A 746 23.17 15.11 -12.24
C LEU A 746 22.37 16.38 -12.51
N SER A 747 22.94 17.51 -12.10
CA SER A 747 22.51 18.86 -12.46
C SER A 747 23.69 19.63 -13.05
N HIS A 748 23.47 20.36 -14.14
CA HIS A 748 24.51 21.11 -14.84
C HIS A 748 24.99 22.32 -14.04
N ASP A 749 26.31 22.52 -13.95
CA ASP A 749 26.91 23.65 -13.25
C ASP A 749 26.89 24.87 -14.19
N HIS A 750 25.92 25.78 -14.04
CA HIS A 750 25.97 27.08 -14.72
C HIS A 750 27.05 27.94 -14.07
N GLY A 751 28.08 28.31 -14.84
CA GLY A 751 29.10 29.25 -14.39
C GLY A 751 28.47 30.56 -13.92
N ASP A 752 28.91 31.05 -12.76
CA ASP A 752 28.44 32.29 -12.14
C ASP A 752 28.99 33.51 -12.90
N GLU A 753 28.61 33.70 -14.17
CA GLU A 753 28.86 34.92 -14.93
C GLU A 753 27.64 35.85 -14.85
N ARG A 754 27.37 36.36 -13.64
CA ARG A 754 26.61 37.61 -13.49
C ARG A 754 27.49 38.78 -13.92
N ASN A 755 27.57 39.04 -15.22
CA ASN A 755 27.76 40.39 -15.78
C ASN A 755 27.70 40.35 -17.32
N GLY A 756 26.57 40.78 -17.90
CA GLY A 756 26.46 41.03 -19.33
C GLY A 756 25.01 41.07 -19.82
N THR A 757 24.46 42.27 -19.94
CA THR A 757 23.22 42.52 -20.67
C THR A 757 23.44 42.29 -22.17
N ASP A 758 22.94 41.20 -22.72
CA ASP A 758 22.29 41.18 -24.04
C ASP A 758 21.49 39.89 -24.27
N GLY A 759 20.26 40.06 -24.77
CA GLY A 759 19.24 39.03 -24.90
C GLY A 759 19.38 38.16 -26.15
N THR A 760 20.34 37.24 -26.15
CA THR A 760 20.37 36.12 -27.10
C THR A 760 20.56 34.82 -26.32
N ASN A 761 19.67 33.84 -26.51
CA ASN A 761 19.83 32.46 -26.00
C ASN A 761 21.15 31.87 -26.54
N THR A 762 22.24 32.07 -25.82
CA THR A 762 23.52 31.40 -26.08
C THR A 762 23.38 29.97 -25.57
N PHE A 763 23.52 29.00 -26.48
CA PHE A 763 23.55 27.58 -26.16
C PHE A 763 24.80 27.30 -25.31
N ASP A 764 24.61 27.02 -24.02
CA ASP A 764 25.67 26.64 -23.09
C ASP A 764 26.18 25.22 -23.39
N GLY A 765 27.06 25.09 -24.38
CA GLY A 765 27.90 23.91 -24.63
C GLY A 765 27.24 22.68 -25.29
N GLU A 766 28.05 21.90 -26.00
CA GLU A 766 27.69 20.60 -26.57
C GLU A 766 28.38 19.47 -25.81
N LEU A 767 27.64 18.39 -25.51
CA LEU A 767 28.22 17.15 -24.99
C LEU A 767 28.59 16.23 -26.13
N HIS A 768 29.82 15.72 -26.13
CA HIS A 768 30.32 14.80 -27.16
C HIS A 768 30.45 13.37 -26.62
N CYS A 769 29.85 12.39 -27.29
CA CYS A 769 30.19 10.98 -27.13
C CYS A 769 31.70 10.79 -27.38
N GLY A 770 32.36 10.00 -26.54
CA GLY A 770 33.80 9.82 -26.52
C GLY A 770 34.54 10.82 -25.62
N ALA A 771 33.89 11.87 -25.12
CA ALA A 771 34.52 12.81 -24.20
C ALA A 771 34.99 12.11 -22.91
N THR A 772 36.14 12.55 -22.40
CA THR A 772 36.67 12.06 -21.11
C THR A 772 35.75 12.48 -19.98
N VAL A 773 35.48 11.53 -19.08
CA VAL A 773 34.68 11.69 -17.88
C VAL A 773 35.62 11.65 -16.68
N SER A 774 35.44 12.57 -15.73
CA SER A 774 36.16 12.55 -14.46
C SER A 774 35.20 12.87 -13.32
N GLY A 775 35.21 12.03 -12.28
CA GLY A 775 34.50 12.28 -11.03
C GLY A 775 35.43 12.90 -9.99
N VAL A 776 34.91 13.85 -9.21
CA VAL A 776 35.60 14.42 -8.04
C VAL A 776 34.95 13.86 -6.78
N ILE A 777 35.79 13.34 -5.89
CA ILE A 777 35.44 12.91 -4.54
C ILE A 777 36.08 13.94 -3.60
N GLU A 778 35.31 14.84 -3.00
CA GLU A 778 35.84 15.71 -1.95
C GLU A 778 35.96 14.88 -0.68
N LEU A 779 37.21 14.67 -0.24
CA LEU A 779 37.50 14.13 1.07
C LEU A 779 36.91 15.10 2.10
N ALA A 780 36.06 14.58 2.99
CA ALA A 780 35.57 15.34 4.12
C ALA A 780 36.78 15.94 4.85
N LYS A 781 36.78 17.26 5.06
CA LYS A 781 37.74 17.88 5.97
C LYS A 781 37.54 17.23 7.34
N GLU A 782 38.57 16.55 7.81
CA GLU A 782 38.66 15.91 9.14
C GLU A 782 38.22 16.84 10.28
#